data_AF-A0A2I1HKU4-F1
#
_entry.id   AF-A0A2I1HKU4-F1
#
_cell.length_a   1.000
_cell.length_b   1.000
_cell.length_c   1.000
_cell.angle_alpha   90.00
_cell.angle_beta   90.00
_cell.angle_gamma   90.00
#
_symmetry.space_group_name_H-M   'P 1'
#
loop_
_entity.id
_entity.type
_entity.pdbx_description
1 polymer ?
#
loop_
_entity_poly.entity_id
_entity_poly.type
_entity_poly.pdbx_seq_one_letter_code
_entity_poly.pdbx_strand_id
1 'polypeptide(L)'
;MSSIIELSDIDDYNEKDLIKMRENNSDSENELESEETLAFFTSQLRVPKVIYTTVPIEYPDTSSEGVATVYNVTGWKNHTDAFSDIQYSTNGSGGTTNIQECPFFGGIPVKKNQRKCQGIKFCQFTDPELVNQEHCSVDFDSEIFQHYTQQNNNNTKEAKTYTLFLAAKDTPCNFKKDNIPCNGGPHIGRITNYQTNIVSYFIGCNKYKQGDKWHRYIKIKQDEVDISLLQSLFTDMPHTHNGTIVRGEIIDKPCQVRFIKFIPYDIVKCPFVALVCVGTHNHPPPAPERIPSGIKNNLESLITQAIQQDDNVTSRSILSGNLLSAYFNKETLAEVHVSLNNIDKLRYLVGKAYKTLHPFGQGVIGIYHDILNPKSDLINYVRKIDLYSNNGQVIITCMLDNQAKKLITLDYFQIDVSFKRVKGEINEFEINTLFSSLFQIIREVSGQSIQFRHIHGSGIGCILADLDAAQAKGLGLALHDLDHEKSWETHLTFILKTCLVHFERNLFHKTFTISTKNLIRQIPNATSKEQVHDLLQQIEDTNDEGIKEWLNYYRQSYVLSSLNKYVSNVDHEIWNKSGSDTNNAEAAHSMANREGKQLKLLSAILKGKRYDARCYTTIEVHDKNGVPYTHRDKSDVKRLQNSIVRKTSRIQKNKVSLNDKLPKSSKKRKLSPSNSRTPIRSKENHERAENILSDNEEETFSKEIHKKNLELELKEKEIILREREIKARVAEAEARMMEAKAEALEIENQQKR
;
A
#
# COMPACT_ATOMS: atom_id res chain seq x y z
N MET A 1 -47.23 7.99 -40.94
CA MET A 1 -48.14 9.16 -40.99
C MET A 1 -48.55 9.39 -39.56
N SER A 2 -48.02 10.34 -38.78
CA SER A 2 -47.79 11.78 -38.96
C SER A 2 -48.56 12.44 -37.82
N SER A 3 -47.83 13.08 -36.90
CA SER A 3 -48.15 14.37 -36.23
C SER A 3 -47.46 14.38 -34.86
N ILE A 4 -46.26 14.95 -34.77
CA ILE A 4 -46.00 16.39 -34.51
C ILE A 4 -46.17 16.69 -33.02
N ILE A 5 -45.01 16.91 -32.39
CA ILE A 5 -44.83 17.74 -31.20
C ILE A 5 -44.93 19.19 -31.70
N GLU A 6 -45.83 19.99 -31.14
CA GLU A 6 -45.66 21.43 -31.09
C GLU A 6 -45.86 21.91 -29.65
N LEU A 7 -44.77 22.48 -29.13
CA LEU A 7 -44.76 23.41 -28.01
C LEU A 7 -45.38 24.72 -28.48
N SER A 8 -46.34 25.24 -27.73
CA SER A 8 -46.62 26.67 -27.74
C SER A 8 -47.05 27.12 -26.34
N ASP A 9 -46.23 28.05 -25.84
CA ASP A 9 -46.59 29.15 -24.97
C ASP A 9 -46.56 28.92 -23.45
N ILE A 10 -45.36 29.20 -22.94
CA ILE A 10 -45.09 29.87 -21.67
C ILE A 10 -46.00 31.10 -21.56
N ASP A 11 -46.77 31.18 -20.48
CA ASP A 11 -47.24 32.45 -19.93
C ASP A 11 -46.91 32.49 -18.43
N ASP A 12 -46.37 33.65 -18.05
CA ASP A 12 -45.75 34.05 -16.81
C ASP A 12 -46.50 33.65 -15.52
N TYR A 13 -45.79 33.00 -14.60
CA TYR A 13 -46.23 32.91 -13.21
C TYR A 13 -45.91 34.21 -12.46
N ASN A 14 -46.99 34.90 -12.14
CA ASN A 14 -47.10 36.24 -11.57
C ASN A 14 -46.41 36.37 -10.20
N GLU A 15 -45.52 37.36 -10.06
CA GLU A 15 -44.73 37.72 -8.86
C GLU A 15 -45.57 38.33 -7.72
N LYS A 16 -46.87 38.03 -7.64
CA LYS A 16 -47.81 38.56 -6.63
C LYS A 16 -48.27 37.54 -5.58
N ASP A 17 -48.00 36.25 -5.79
CA ASP A 17 -48.30 35.22 -4.78
C ASP A 17 -47.13 34.97 -3.81
N LEU A 18 -45.94 35.53 -4.06
CA LEU A 18 -44.78 35.47 -3.17
C LEU A 18 -44.72 36.61 -2.13
N ILE A 19 -45.59 37.62 -2.22
CA ILE A 19 -45.55 38.82 -1.35
C ILE A 19 -46.47 38.71 -0.12
N LYS A 20 -47.39 37.74 -0.05
CA LYS A 20 -48.23 37.52 1.14
C LYS A 20 -47.59 36.71 2.28
N MET A 21 -46.37 36.20 2.10
CA MET A 21 -45.62 35.49 3.15
C MET A 21 -44.38 36.24 3.65
N ARG A 22 -44.14 37.48 3.20
CA ARG A 22 -42.96 38.29 3.61
C ARG A 22 -43.24 39.63 4.28
N GLU A 23 -44.50 40.04 4.39
CA GLU A 23 -44.88 41.26 5.12
C GLU A 23 -45.76 40.87 6.32
N ASN A 24 -45.12 40.43 7.41
CA ASN A 24 -45.66 40.49 8.79
C ASN A 24 -44.58 40.16 9.84
N ASN A 25 -43.31 40.51 9.58
CA ASN A 25 -42.26 40.55 10.61
C ASN A 25 -41.74 41.98 10.71
N SER A 26 -42.46 42.80 11.49
CA SER A 26 -41.91 43.98 12.13
C SER A 26 -42.51 44.09 13.52
N ASP A 27 -41.68 43.80 14.51
CA ASP A 27 -41.68 44.29 15.89
C ASP A 27 -43.01 44.77 16.47
N SER A 28 -43.62 43.90 17.27
CA SER A 28 -44.32 44.31 18.47
C SER A 28 -44.19 43.23 19.54
N GLU A 29 -43.50 43.60 20.61
CA GLU A 29 -43.47 42.89 21.89
C GLU A 29 -44.86 42.39 22.26
N ASN A 30 -45.00 41.07 22.35
CA ASN A 30 -46.02 40.43 23.15
C ASN A 30 -45.35 39.23 23.82
N GLU A 31 -45.07 39.39 25.10
CA GLU A 31 -44.80 38.31 26.04
C GLU A 31 -45.95 37.28 25.94
N LEU A 32 -45.74 36.25 25.12
CA LEU A 32 -46.45 35.00 25.26
C LEU A 32 -45.61 34.17 26.23
N GLU A 33 -46.01 34.17 27.50
CA GLU A 33 -45.52 33.23 28.51
C GLU A 33 -45.55 31.82 27.92
N SER A 34 -44.40 31.29 27.52
CA SER A 34 -44.28 29.89 27.15
C SER A 34 -44.52 29.08 28.41
N GLU A 35 -45.64 28.36 28.49
CA GLU A 35 -45.83 27.32 29.52
C GLU A 35 -44.66 26.34 29.40
N GLU A 36 -43.64 26.50 30.25
CA GLU A 36 -42.52 25.56 30.34
C GLU A 36 -43.06 24.18 30.70
N THR A 37 -43.20 23.31 29.71
CA THR A 37 -43.71 21.96 29.92
C THR A 37 -42.63 21.14 30.63
N LEU A 38 -42.70 21.09 31.96
CA LEU A 38 -41.73 20.38 32.79
C LEU A 38 -41.86 18.86 32.62
N ALA A 39 -40.75 18.19 32.29
CA ALA A 39 -40.67 16.73 32.21
C ALA A 39 -40.25 16.13 33.56
N PHE A 40 -41.04 15.19 34.09
CA PHE A 40 -40.78 14.55 35.39
C PHE A 40 -40.25 13.12 35.23
N PHE A 41 -38.99 12.89 35.60
CA PHE A 41 -38.39 11.54 35.62
C PHE A 41 -38.54 10.84 36.98
N THR A 42 -38.67 11.63 38.05
CA THR A 42 -39.09 11.19 39.38
C THR A 42 -39.90 12.30 40.04
N SER A 43 -40.49 12.05 41.22
CA SER A 43 -41.13 13.10 42.03
C SER A 43 -40.23 14.28 42.40
N GLN A 44 -38.91 14.11 42.31
CA GLN A 44 -37.91 15.13 42.67
C GLN A 44 -37.03 15.58 41.50
N LEU A 45 -37.07 14.90 40.36
CA LEU A 45 -36.27 15.22 39.17
C LEU A 45 -37.18 15.69 38.05
N ARG A 46 -37.37 17.01 38.00
CA ARG A 46 -38.03 17.73 36.91
C ARG A 46 -36.99 18.35 36.00
N VAL A 47 -37.30 18.46 34.71
CA VAL A 47 -36.37 18.96 33.70
C VAL A 47 -37.13 19.91 32.76
N PRO A 48 -36.65 21.15 32.53
CA PRO A 48 -37.33 22.12 31.67
C PRO A 48 -37.08 21.91 30.17
N LYS A 49 -35.97 21.25 29.80
CA LYS A 49 -35.59 21.02 28.40
C LYS A 49 -35.48 19.53 28.09
N VAL A 50 -36.21 19.09 27.06
CA VAL A 50 -36.12 17.72 26.52
C VAL A 50 -35.71 17.77 25.05
N ILE A 51 -34.69 17.00 24.68
CA ILE A 51 -34.14 16.87 23.34
C ILE A 51 -34.37 15.43 22.89
N TYR A 52 -34.98 15.23 21.72
CA TYR A 52 -35.17 13.91 21.13
C TYR A 52 -34.15 13.69 20.02
N THR A 53 -33.52 12.51 19.99
CA THR A 53 -32.52 12.17 18.98
C THR A 53 -32.53 10.67 18.67
N THR A 54 -32.04 10.32 17.49
CA THR A 54 -31.75 8.94 17.07
C THR A 54 -30.25 8.68 16.95
N VAL A 55 -29.41 9.64 17.37
CA VAL A 55 -27.95 9.56 17.26
C VAL A 55 -27.33 9.82 18.64
N PRO A 56 -26.34 9.03 19.08
CA PRO A 56 -25.60 9.31 20.31
C PRO A 56 -24.99 10.72 20.29
N ILE A 57 -24.97 11.38 21.45
CA ILE A 57 -24.43 12.75 21.59
C ILE A 57 -23.09 12.70 22.32
N GLU A 58 -22.10 13.41 21.78
CA GLU A 58 -20.74 13.50 22.35
C GLU A 58 -20.65 14.45 23.54
N TYR A 59 -21.27 15.62 23.42
CA TYR A 59 -21.31 16.65 24.45
C TYR A 59 -22.77 17.00 24.74
N PRO A 60 -23.46 16.22 25.59
CA PRO A 60 -24.85 16.50 25.94
C PRO A 60 -24.95 17.84 26.67
N ASP A 61 -25.97 18.63 26.32
CA ASP A 61 -26.32 19.88 27.00
C ASP A 61 -26.57 19.63 28.49
N THR A 62 -26.24 20.63 29.31
CA THR A 62 -26.46 20.62 30.76
C THR A 62 -27.12 21.93 31.19
N SER A 63 -27.72 21.94 32.39
CA SER A 63 -28.21 23.15 33.04
C SER A 63 -28.35 22.90 34.54
N SER A 64 -28.50 23.96 35.34
CA SER A 64 -28.74 23.85 36.78
C SER A 64 -29.99 23.01 37.12
N GLU A 65 -31.05 23.14 36.33
CA GLU A 65 -32.30 22.38 36.49
C GLU A 65 -32.30 21.03 35.75
N GLY A 66 -31.41 20.87 34.79
CA GLY A 66 -31.22 19.67 34.00
C GLY A 66 -31.61 19.85 32.53
N VAL A 67 -31.01 19.02 31.68
CA VAL A 67 -31.45 18.81 30.29
C VAL A 67 -31.57 17.31 30.05
N ALA A 68 -32.67 16.87 29.44
CA ALA A 68 -32.94 15.47 29.15
C ALA A 68 -32.77 15.20 27.66
N THR A 69 -31.86 14.30 27.30
CA THR A 69 -31.74 13.77 25.94
C THR A 69 -32.39 12.39 25.89
N VAL A 70 -33.40 12.23 25.05
CA VAL A 70 -34.14 10.99 24.85
C VAL A 70 -33.75 10.37 23.52
N TYR A 71 -33.30 9.12 23.57
CA TYR A 71 -32.82 8.36 22.42
C TYR A 71 -33.87 7.33 22.02
N ASN A 72 -34.31 7.36 20.75
CA ASN A 72 -35.04 6.24 20.17
C ASN A 72 -34.05 5.15 19.76
N VAL A 73 -34.10 4.00 20.45
CA VAL A 73 -33.18 2.87 20.25
C VAL A 73 -33.84 1.71 19.50
N THR A 74 -34.94 1.98 18.79
CA THR A 74 -35.63 0.98 17.96
C THR A 74 -34.65 0.40 16.92
N GLY A 75 -34.52 -0.93 16.90
CA GLY A 75 -33.63 -1.65 15.98
C GLY A 75 -32.14 -1.64 16.34
N TRP A 76 -31.74 -1.03 17.46
CA TRP A 76 -30.34 -1.04 17.90
C TRP A 76 -29.96 -2.40 18.47
N LYS A 77 -28.76 -2.88 18.15
CA LYS A 77 -28.22 -4.14 18.72
C LYS A 77 -28.04 -4.04 20.24
N ASN A 78 -27.64 -2.86 20.72
CA ASN A 78 -27.45 -2.60 22.14
C ASN A 78 -27.92 -1.17 22.48
N HIS A 79 -28.96 -1.07 23.30
CA HIS A 79 -29.54 0.21 23.71
C HIS A 79 -28.59 1.07 24.56
N THR A 80 -27.56 0.50 25.19
CA THR A 80 -26.59 1.28 25.99
C THR A 80 -25.61 2.07 25.15
N ASP A 81 -25.51 1.77 23.85
CA ASP A 81 -24.64 2.50 22.91
C ASP A 81 -25.07 3.97 22.77
N ALA A 82 -26.32 4.31 23.16
CA ALA A 82 -26.81 5.68 23.24
C ALA A 82 -25.92 6.59 24.13
N PHE A 83 -25.16 6.00 25.05
CA PHE A 83 -24.31 6.72 25.99
C PHE A 83 -22.80 6.50 25.75
N SER A 84 -22.39 5.78 24.70
CA SER A 84 -20.98 5.42 24.48
C SER A 84 -20.13 6.59 24.01
N ASP A 85 -20.76 7.54 23.31
CA ASP A 85 -20.06 8.58 22.57
C ASP A 85 -19.79 9.82 23.44
N ILE A 86 -20.32 9.87 24.67
CA ILE A 86 -20.12 10.97 25.63
C ILE A 86 -18.63 11.17 25.92
N GLN A 87 -18.07 12.33 25.58
CA GLN A 87 -16.64 12.63 25.72
C GLN A 87 -16.24 12.94 27.17
N TYR A 88 -17.18 13.36 28.02
CA TYR A 88 -16.94 13.58 29.45
C TYR A 88 -16.53 12.29 30.18
N SER A 89 -15.66 12.42 31.18
CA SER A 89 -15.29 11.28 32.03
C SER A 89 -16.43 10.93 32.99
N THR A 90 -17.13 9.83 32.72
CA THR A 90 -18.33 9.38 33.45
C THR A 90 -18.13 8.06 34.22
N ASN A 91 -16.90 7.54 34.28
CA ASN A 91 -16.57 6.22 34.86
C ASN A 91 -16.35 6.22 36.39
N GLY A 92 -16.77 7.28 37.09
CA GLY A 92 -16.62 7.40 38.54
C GLY A 92 -17.58 6.51 39.34
N SER A 93 -17.40 6.49 40.67
CA SER A 93 -18.34 5.87 41.61
C SER A 93 -19.75 6.46 41.44
N GLY A 94 -20.76 5.59 41.46
CA GLY A 94 -22.13 5.97 41.14
C GLY A 94 -23.14 4.98 41.70
N GLY A 95 -24.39 5.41 41.80
CA GLY A 95 -25.50 4.62 42.32
C GLY A 95 -26.33 4.04 41.18
N THR A 96 -26.72 2.78 41.31
CA THR A 96 -27.78 2.19 40.49
C THR A 96 -28.99 1.96 41.38
N THR A 97 -30.14 2.43 40.93
CA THR A 97 -31.42 2.34 41.65
C THR A 97 -32.52 1.97 40.67
N ASN A 98 -33.52 1.23 41.14
CA ASN A 98 -34.66 0.84 40.33
C ASN A 98 -35.83 1.76 40.66
N ILE A 99 -36.48 2.29 39.64
CA ILE A 99 -37.69 3.11 39.78
C ILE A 99 -38.83 2.26 39.21
N GLN A 100 -39.81 1.95 40.05
CA GLN A 100 -40.95 1.12 39.65
C GLN A 100 -41.90 1.86 38.71
N GLU A 101 -42.13 3.15 38.97
CA GLU A 101 -43.00 4.00 38.15
C GLU A 101 -42.25 5.27 37.77
N CYS A 102 -41.76 5.34 36.53
CA CYS A 102 -41.15 6.56 35.99
C CYS A 102 -42.23 7.40 35.28
N PRO A 103 -42.55 8.63 35.75
CA PRO A 103 -43.62 9.42 35.15
C PRO A 103 -43.36 9.76 33.68
N PHE A 104 -42.12 10.07 33.33
CA PHE A 104 -41.71 10.39 31.95
C PHE A 104 -41.99 9.26 30.96
N PHE A 105 -41.83 8.01 31.39
CA PHE A 105 -42.08 6.82 30.56
C PHE A 105 -43.49 6.24 30.80
N GLY A 106 -44.45 7.06 31.25
CA GLY A 106 -45.83 6.63 31.44
C GLY A 106 -46.01 5.57 32.53
N GLY A 107 -45.21 5.63 33.60
CA GLY A 107 -45.28 4.68 34.72
C GLY A 107 -44.51 3.37 34.50
N ILE A 108 -43.72 3.25 33.44
CA ILE A 108 -42.92 2.05 33.17
C ILE A 108 -41.75 1.92 34.17
N PRO A 109 -41.44 0.70 34.66
CA PRO A 109 -40.26 0.45 35.46
C PRO A 109 -38.96 0.73 34.70
N VAL A 110 -38.06 1.50 35.31
CA VAL A 110 -36.76 1.86 34.72
C VAL A 110 -35.61 1.66 35.69
N LYS A 111 -34.45 1.32 35.14
CA LYS A 111 -33.16 1.35 35.82
C LYS A 111 -32.57 2.75 35.72
N LYS A 112 -32.33 3.38 36.88
CA LYS A 112 -31.65 4.67 37.01
C LYS A 112 -30.19 4.45 37.39
N ASN A 113 -29.26 4.90 36.55
CA ASN A 113 -27.82 4.88 36.82
C ASN A 113 -27.28 6.31 36.84
N GLN A 114 -26.80 6.73 38.00
CA GLN A 114 -26.28 8.08 38.20
C GLN A 114 -24.75 8.06 38.33
N ARG A 115 -24.10 8.90 37.53
CA ARG A 115 -22.65 9.14 37.55
C ARG A 115 -22.38 10.64 37.67
N LYS A 116 -21.20 11.00 38.18
CA LYS A 116 -20.69 12.37 38.16
C LYS A 116 -19.62 12.50 37.10
N CYS A 117 -19.54 13.68 36.48
CA CYS A 117 -18.34 14.07 35.77
C CYS A 117 -17.15 14.01 36.73
N GLN A 118 -16.08 13.31 36.38
CA GLN A 118 -14.87 13.28 37.21
C GLN A 118 -14.06 14.60 37.12
N GLY A 119 -14.48 15.51 36.25
CA GLY A 119 -13.78 16.74 35.94
C GLY A 119 -12.54 16.50 35.10
N ILE A 120 -11.52 17.32 35.29
CA ILE A 120 -10.29 17.30 34.49
C ILE A 120 -9.06 17.17 35.39
N LYS A 121 -7.98 16.69 34.76
CA LYS A 121 -6.63 16.77 35.32
C LYS A 121 -5.85 17.77 34.48
N PHE A 122 -5.19 18.73 35.10
CA PHE A 122 -4.46 19.77 34.39
C PHE A 122 -3.08 20.00 35.02
N CYS A 123 -2.17 20.61 34.27
CA CYS A 123 -0.85 20.95 34.78
C CYS A 123 -0.97 22.22 35.63
N GLN A 124 -0.24 22.30 36.75
CA GLN A 124 -0.22 23.50 37.60
C GLN A 124 0.15 24.82 36.88
N PHE A 125 0.76 24.73 35.69
CA PHE A 125 1.15 25.87 34.86
C PHE A 125 0.15 26.16 33.72
N THR A 126 -0.92 25.39 33.60
CA THR A 126 -1.98 25.68 32.63
C THR A 126 -2.66 26.99 33.01
N ASP A 127 -2.97 27.80 32.01
CA ASP A 127 -3.67 29.07 32.17
C ASP A 127 -4.95 28.90 33.02
N PRO A 128 -5.07 29.62 34.16
CA PRO A 128 -6.26 29.59 34.98
C PRO A 128 -7.54 29.97 34.24
N GLU A 129 -7.49 30.86 33.24
CA GLU A 129 -8.67 31.25 32.45
C GLU A 129 -9.19 30.05 31.65
N LEU A 130 -8.29 29.27 31.05
CA LEU A 130 -8.64 28.05 30.33
C LEU A 130 -9.19 26.98 31.27
N VAL A 131 -8.57 26.77 32.43
CA VAL A 131 -8.95 25.72 33.40
C VAL A 131 -10.28 26.01 34.09
N ASN A 132 -10.63 27.28 34.25
CA ASN A 132 -11.83 27.74 34.93
C ASN A 132 -13.00 28.06 33.99
N GLN A 133 -12.88 27.74 32.69
CA GLN A 133 -13.99 27.90 31.75
C GLN A 133 -15.22 27.13 32.21
N GLU A 134 -16.36 27.81 32.27
CA GLU A 134 -17.65 27.21 32.56
C GLU A 134 -18.46 27.02 31.28
N HIS A 135 -19.22 25.92 31.20
CA HIS A 135 -20.09 25.68 30.06
C HIS A 135 -21.27 24.76 30.38
N CYS A 136 -22.34 24.96 29.61
CA CYS A 136 -23.55 24.13 29.58
C CYS A 136 -23.76 23.46 28.22
N SER A 137 -23.12 23.99 27.17
CA SER A 137 -23.10 23.48 25.81
C SER A 137 -21.72 23.72 25.23
N VAL A 138 -21.35 22.98 24.18
CA VAL A 138 -20.04 23.11 23.54
C VAL A 138 -20.21 23.81 22.20
N ASP A 139 -19.50 24.92 22.03
CA ASP A 139 -19.34 25.61 20.76
C ASP A 139 -18.07 25.11 20.06
N PHE A 140 -18.26 24.26 19.05
CA PHE A 140 -17.17 23.66 18.27
C PHE A 140 -16.44 24.68 17.38
N ASP A 141 -17.07 25.82 17.09
CA ASP A 141 -16.51 26.87 16.25
C ASP A 141 -15.75 27.93 17.08
N SER A 142 -15.82 27.85 18.40
CA SER A 142 -15.08 28.77 19.27
C SER A 142 -13.56 28.63 19.08
N GLU A 143 -12.87 29.77 18.99
CA GLU A 143 -11.41 29.83 18.82
C GLU A 143 -10.69 29.05 19.94
N ILE A 144 -11.22 29.10 21.15
CA ILE A 144 -10.69 28.37 22.31
C ILE A 144 -10.77 26.86 22.08
N PHE A 145 -11.94 26.33 21.70
CA PHE A 145 -12.13 24.90 21.42
C PHE A 145 -11.22 24.40 20.30
N GLN A 146 -11.12 25.16 19.21
CA GLN A 146 -10.25 24.83 18.08
C GLN A 146 -8.76 24.88 18.48
N HIS A 147 -8.35 25.87 19.25
CA HIS A 147 -6.95 26.05 19.65
C HIS A 147 -6.41 24.86 20.45
N TYR A 148 -7.10 24.42 21.52
CA TYR A 148 -6.58 23.30 22.33
C TYR A 148 -6.81 21.92 21.69
N THR A 149 -7.79 21.77 20.78
CA THR A 149 -7.97 20.51 20.03
C THR A 149 -6.91 20.33 18.92
N GLN A 150 -6.38 21.42 18.36
CA GLN A 150 -5.27 21.42 17.39
C GLN A 150 -3.90 21.16 18.03
N GLN A 151 -3.67 21.58 19.28
CA GLN A 151 -2.37 21.47 19.96
C GLN A 151 -1.97 20.04 20.39
N ASN A 152 -2.73 19.00 20.08
CA ASN A 152 -2.39 17.61 20.43
C ASN A 152 -1.18 17.01 19.67
N ASN A 153 -0.45 17.80 18.88
CA ASN A 153 0.81 17.39 18.26
C ASN A 153 1.99 17.50 19.24
N ASN A 154 2.00 16.64 20.27
CA ASN A 154 3.08 16.48 21.26
C ASN A 154 4.43 15.96 20.69
N ASN A 155 4.62 16.00 19.37
CA ASN A 155 5.71 15.33 18.67
C ASN A 155 6.78 16.30 18.15
N THR A 156 6.82 17.54 18.66
CA THR A 156 7.90 18.48 18.33
C THR A 156 9.22 17.97 18.90
N LYS A 157 10.33 18.21 18.17
CA LYS A 157 11.67 17.88 18.67
C LYS A 157 11.94 18.53 20.01
N GLU A 158 11.44 19.74 20.21
CA GLU A 158 11.54 20.50 21.45
C GLU A 158 10.84 19.80 22.64
N ALA A 159 9.58 19.39 22.50
CA ALA A 159 8.85 18.69 23.57
C ALA A 159 9.53 17.37 23.97
N LYS A 160 10.03 16.61 22.98
CA LYS A 160 10.82 15.40 23.20
C LYS A 160 12.12 15.69 23.96
N THR A 161 12.73 16.83 23.68
CA THR A 161 13.97 17.27 24.32
C THR A 161 13.75 17.59 25.79
N TYR A 162 12.74 18.39 26.13
CA TYR A 162 12.38 18.67 27.53
C TYR A 162 11.99 17.39 28.29
N THR A 163 11.24 16.49 27.64
CA THR A 163 10.86 15.20 28.23
C THR A 163 12.07 14.33 28.54
N LEU A 164 13.00 14.21 27.60
CA LEU A 164 14.25 13.45 27.78
C LEU A 164 15.12 14.06 28.90
N PHE A 165 15.21 15.38 28.96
CA PHE A 165 15.94 16.09 30.01
C PHE A 165 15.35 15.84 31.40
N LEU A 166 14.04 16.03 31.57
CA LEU A 166 13.34 15.79 32.84
C LEU A 166 13.46 14.32 33.26
N ALA A 167 13.24 13.37 32.34
CA ALA A 167 13.40 11.95 32.62
C ALA A 167 14.84 11.60 33.05
N ALA A 168 15.84 12.19 32.41
CA ALA A 168 17.24 12.02 32.81
C ALA A 168 17.55 12.63 34.18
N LYS A 169 16.93 13.76 34.55
CA LYS A 169 17.08 14.39 35.86
C LYS A 169 16.45 13.56 36.98
N ASP A 170 15.24 13.05 36.75
CA ASP A 170 14.45 12.29 37.73
C ASP A 170 14.94 10.84 37.89
N THR A 171 15.55 10.27 36.85
CA THR A 171 16.06 8.89 36.92
C THR A 171 17.30 8.85 37.84
N PRO A 172 17.36 8.01 38.88
CA PRO A 172 18.56 7.88 39.71
C PRO A 172 19.67 7.13 38.95
N CYS A 173 20.92 7.27 39.42
CA CYS A 173 22.02 6.45 38.91
C CYS A 173 21.97 5.06 39.56
N ASN A 174 21.94 4.00 38.75
CA ASN A 174 21.85 2.61 39.23
C ASN A 174 23.15 2.07 39.85
N PHE A 175 24.25 2.81 39.76
CA PHE A 175 25.53 2.40 40.34
C PHE A 175 25.46 2.41 41.87
N LYS A 176 26.00 1.36 42.49
CA LYS A 176 26.21 1.27 43.93
C LYS A 176 27.65 0.87 44.22
N LYS A 177 28.28 1.54 45.18
CA LYS A 177 29.59 1.16 45.72
C LYS A 177 29.41 0.85 47.20
N ASP A 178 29.73 -0.37 47.61
CA ASP A 178 29.57 -0.83 49.00
C ASP A 178 28.14 -0.62 49.54
N ASN A 179 27.12 -0.94 48.73
CA ASN A 179 25.69 -0.68 48.96
C ASN A 179 25.26 0.80 49.06
N ILE A 180 26.17 1.76 48.89
CA ILE A 180 25.86 3.18 48.84
C ILE A 180 25.47 3.57 47.40
N PRO A 181 24.26 4.10 47.17
CA PRO A 181 23.82 4.52 45.85
C PRO A 181 24.60 5.74 45.35
N CYS A 182 24.88 5.76 44.05
CA CYS A 182 25.55 6.87 43.39
C CYS A 182 24.66 8.12 43.40
N ASN A 183 25.17 9.21 43.97
CA ASN A 183 24.55 10.54 43.96
C ASN A 183 25.04 11.40 42.78
N GLY A 184 25.48 10.78 41.68
CA GLY A 184 25.92 11.48 40.48
C GLY A 184 24.74 11.96 39.63
N GLY A 185 24.80 13.21 39.19
CA GLY A 185 23.81 13.83 38.31
C GLY A 185 23.97 13.39 36.84
N PRO A 186 22.91 13.56 36.03
CA PRO A 186 23.03 13.42 34.58
C PRO A 186 23.95 14.52 34.01
N HIS A 187 24.73 14.17 32.99
CA HIS A 187 25.40 15.13 32.12
C HIS A 187 25.40 14.60 30.70
N ILE A 188 25.43 15.49 29.71
CA ILE A 188 25.54 15.09 28.31
C ILE A 188 26.99 14.79 27.95
N GLY A 189 27.22 13.65 27.32
CA GLY A 189 28.51 13.20 26.81
C GLY A 189 28.48 13.02 25.28
N ARG A 190 29.67 13.09 24.67
CA ARG A 190 29.88 12.96 23.23
C ARG A 190 30.80 11.78 22.93
N ILE A 191 30.42 10.92 21.98
CA ILE A 191 31.23 9.81 21.48
C ILE A 191 31.42 9.98 19.98
N THR A 192 32.66 10.09 19.53
CA THR A 192 33.01 10.13 18.12
C THR A 192 33.46 8.74 17.67
N ASN A 193 32.83 8.19 16.64
CA ASN A 193 33.31 6.98 16.00
C ASN A 193 34.44 7.33 15.03
N TYR A 194 35.68 7.00 15.38
CA TYR A 194 36.87 7.34 14.58
C TYR A 194 36.92 6.70 13.18
N GLN A 195 36.17 5.61 12.94
CA GLN A 195 36.14 4.94 11.63
C GLN A 195 35.15 5.62 10.66
N THR A 196 34.08 6.22 11.18
CA THR A 196 32.99 6.79 10.38
C THR A 196 32.87 8.32 10.51
N ASN A 197 33.64 8.93 11.43
CA ASN A 197 33.53 10.34 11.85
C ASN A 197 32.12 10.75 12.34
N ILE A 198 31.25 9.78 12.63
CA ILE A 198 29.91 10.05 13.16
C ILE A 198 30.01 10.41 14.64
N VAL A 199 29.50 11.57 15.00
CA VAL A 199 29.39 12.04 16.38
C VAL A 199 28.04 11.61 16.95
N SER A 200 28.07 10.89 18.07
CA SER A 200 26.88 10.46 18.83
C SER A 200 26.86 11.13 20.21
N TYR A 201 25.66 11.43 20.74
CA TYR A 201 25.49 11.97 22.09
C TYR A 201 24.83 10.93 23.01
N PHE A 202 25.15 11.00 24.30
CA PHE A 202 24.53 10.18 25.35
C PHE A 202 24.35 11.00 26.63
N ILE A 203 23.50 10.55 27.55
CA ILE A 203 23.42 11.10 28.90
C ILE A 203 24.08 10.13 29.86
N GLY A 204 25.18 10.57 30.48
CA GLY A 204 26.01 9.81 31.40
C GLY A 204 25.93 10.30 32.85
N CYS A 205 26.65 9.63 33.75
CA CYS A 205 26.80 10.05 35.14
C CYS A 205 28.03 10.96 35.29
N ASN A 206 27.88 12.15 35.86
CA ASN A 206 29.01 13.07 36.06
C ASN A 206 30.07 12.56 37.07
N LYS A 207 29.71 11.59 37.92
CA LYS A 207 30.61 10.91 38.86
C LYS A 207 31.21 9.59 38.34
N TYR A 208 30.99 9.24 37.07
CA TYR A 208 31.56 8.04 36.48
C TYR A 208 33.10 8.07 36.53
N LYS A 209 33.72 6.95 36.94
CA LYS A 209 35.16 6.75 36.83
C LYS A 209 35.45 5.55 35.93
N GLN A 210 36.60 5.59 35.26
CA GLN A 210 37.03 4.52 34.38
C GLN A 210 37.12 3.19 35.14
N GLY A 211 36.35 2.19 34.70
CA GLY A 211 36.27 0.87 35.34
C GLY A 211 34.98 0.63 36.13
N ASP A 212 34.23 1.67 36.48
CA ASP A 212 32.94 1.51 37.17
C ASP A 212 31.88 0.97 36.19
N LYS A 213 31.24 -0.15 36.53
CA LYS A 213 30.11 -0.72 35.75
C LYS A 213 28.79 -0.19 36.29
N TRP A 214 27.74 -0.16 35.47
CA TRP A 214 26.35 0.17 35.89
C TRP A 214 26.06 1.63 36.26
N HIS A 215 26.96 2.57 35.93
CA HIS A 215 26.56 3.97 35.87
C HIS A 215 25.50 4.20 34.79
N ARG A 216 24.72 5.27 34.96
CA ARG A 216 23.70 5.64 33.99
C ARG A 216 24.29 5.88 32.62
N TYR A 217 23.61 5.35 31.61
CA TYR A 217 23.91 5.58 30.22
C TYR A 217 22.60 5.56 29.43
N ILE A 218 22.19 6.72 28.95
CA ILE A 218 20.98 6.89 28.13
C ILE A 218 21.45 7.26 26.73
N LYS A 219 21.22 6.37 25.76
CA LYS A 219 21.52 6.64 24.36
C LYS A 219 20.55 7.69 23.81
N ILE A 220 21.05 8.73 23.17
CA ILE A 220 20.22 9.77 22.55
C ILE A 220 19.97 9.41 21.08
N LYS A 221 18.70 9.48 20.66
CA LYS A 221 18.31 9.44 19.25
C LYS A 221 18.34 10.85 18.68
N GLN A 222 19.42 11.18 17.99
CA GLN A 222 19.69 12.55 17.50
C GLN A 222 18.69 13.04 16.43
N ASP A 223 17.98 12.13 15.78
CA ASP A 223 16.94 12.43 14.78
C ASP A 223 15.63 12.90 15.42
N GLU A 224 15.36 12.51 16.67
CA GLU A 224 14.12 12.80 17.39
C GLU A 224 14.23 13.97 18.39
N VAL A 225 15.44 14.43 18.71
CA VAL A 225 15.73 15.35 19.83
C VAL A 225 16.60 16.52 19.33
N ASP A 226 16.36 17.72 19.84
CA ASP A 226 17.22 18.88 19.62
C ASP A 226 18.42 18.82 20.58
N ILE A 227 19.59 18.51 20.03
CA ILE A 227 20.82 18.36 20.80
C ILE A 227 21.31 19.70 21.35
N SER A 228 21.14 20.80 20.62
CA SER A 228 21.59 22.12 21.06
C SER A 228 20.75 22.60 22.25
N LEU A 229 19.42 22.41 22.16
CA LEU A 229 18.53 22.65 23.29
C LEU A 229 18.87 21.73 24.47
N LEU A 230 19.07 20.43 24.25
CA LEU A 230 19.46 19.51 25.33
C LEU A 230 20.78 19.89 26.00
N GLN A 231 21.76 20.36 25.23
CA GLN A 231 23.03 20.87 25.74
C GLN A 231 22.81 22.11 26.58
N SER A 232 22.04 23.09 26.11
CA SER A 232 21.67 24.25 26.94
C SER A 232 21.01 23.80 28.24
N LEU A 233 20.03 22.88 28.20
CA LEU A 233 19.36 22.38 29.41
C LEU A 233 20.30 21.77 30.46
N PHE A 234 21.42 21.16 30.04
CA PHE A 234 22.45 20.62 30.94
C PHE A 234 23.59 21.61 31.29
N THR A 235 23.68 22.75 30.61
CA THR A 235 24.79 23.72 30.73
C THR A 235 24.34 25.08 31.29
N ASP A 236 23.18 25.62 30.86
CA ASP A 236 22.50 26.83 31.36
C ASP A 236 21.04 26.94 30.87
N MET A 237 20.12 27.34 31.76
CA MET A 237 18.65 27.23 31.69
C MET A 237 17.94 27.99 30.55
N PRO A 238 17.19 27.34 29.64
CA PRO A 238 16.16 27.99 28.84
C PRO A 238 14.73 27.66 29.33
N HIS A 239 13.95 28.73 29.47
CA HIS A 239 12.49 28.84 29.70
C HIS A 239 11.91 28.17 30.96
N THR A 240 11.51 29.03 31.89
CA THR A 240 11.19 28.65 33.26
C THR A 240 10.17 29.59 33.87
N HIS A 241 9.33 29.06 34.76
CA HIS A 241 8.70 29.89 35.77
C HIS A 241 9.80 30.26 36.79
N ASN A 242 10.11 31.55 36.94
CA ASN A 242 11.14 32.06 37.86
C ASN A 242 12.53 31.40 37.75
N GLY A 243 13.07 31.21 36.54
CA GLY A 243 14.46 30.75 36.38
C GLY A 243 14.69 29.24 36.55
N THR A 244 13.68 28.43 36.89
CA THR A 244 13.80 26.96 37.05
C THR A 244 12.90 26.08 36.14
N ILE A 245 13.46 25.08 35.43
CA ILE A 245 12.67 24.07 34.69
C ILE A 245 12.21 23.05 35.69
N VAL A 246 10.92 23.11 35.97
CA VAL A 246 10.25 22.28 36.96
C VAL A 246 9.21 21.44 36.26
N ARG A 247 9.15 20.16 36.64
CA ARG A 247 8.08 19.28 36.23
C ARG A 247 6.79 19.80 36.88
N GLY A 248 5.79 20.13 36.08
CA GLY A 248 4.49 20.53 36.59
C GLY A 248 3.80 19.37 37.31
N GLU A 249 3.18 19.66 38.44
CA GLU A 249 2.30 18.71 39.11
C GLU A 249 0.96 18.64 38.36
N ILE A 250 0.36 17.45 38.35
CA ILE A 250 -0.99 17.24 37.83
C ILE A 250 -1.96 17.51 38.97
N ILE A 251 -2.83 18.50 38.78
CA ILE A 251 -3.86 18.87 39.73
C ILE A 251 -5.19 18.31 39.25
N ASP A 252 -5.91 17.65 40.16
CA ASP A 252 -7.24 17.11 39.92
C ASP A 252 -8.30 18.18 40.23
N LYS A 253 -9.12 18.54 39.23
CA LYS A 253 -10.26 19.46 39.39
C LYS A 253 -11.57 18.70 39.26
N PRO A 254 -12.31 18.47 40.37
CA PRO A 254 -13.58 17.75 40.32
C PRO A 254 -14.68 18.62 39.70
N CYS A 255 -15.67 17.95 39.11
CA CYS A 255 -16.84 18.58 38.51
C CYS A 255 -18.12 18.11 39.24
N GLN A 256 -19.11 18.99 39.33
CA GLN A 256 -20.39 18.69 40.01
C GLN A 256 -21.49 18.20 39.07
N VAL A 257 -21.26 18.24 37.75
CA VAL A 257 -22.24 17.77 36.76
C VAL A 257 -22.57 16.30 36.97
N ARG A 258 -23.86 15.98 36.95
CA ARG A 258 -24.39 14.62 37.10
C ARG A 258 -24.99 14.15 35.78
N PHE A 259 -24.65 12.92 35.40
CA PHE A 259 -25.24 12.19 34.30
C PHE A 259 -26.15 11.09 34.86
N ILE A 260 -27.44 11.19 34.59
CA ILE A 260 -28.46 10.26 35.09
C ILE A 260 -29.07 9.52 33.90
N LYS A 261 -28.73 8.25 33.75
CA LYS A 261 -29.22 7.38 32.69
C LYS A 261 -30.50 6.69 33.16
N PHE A 262 -31.56 6.76 32.38
CA PHE A 262 -32.80 6.03 32.58
C PHE A 262 -32.98 5.02 31.45
N ILE A 263 -33.07 3.74 31.82
CA ILE A 263 -33.18 2.63 30.88
C ILE A 263 -34.40 1.80 31.30
N PRO A 264 -35.48 1.76 30.50
CA PRO A 264 -36.61 0.86 30.74
C PRO A 264 -36.17 -0.60 30.85
N TYR A 265 -36.82 -1.37 31.73
CA TYR A 265 -36.58 -2.81 31.82
C TYR A 265 -37.06 -3.55 30.58
N ASP A 266 -38.20 -3.12 30.04
CA ASP A 266 -38.78 -3.64 28.81
C ASP A 266 -38.56 -2.64 27.67
N ILE A 267 -37.40 -2.76 27.01
CA ILE A 267 -37.03 -1.95 25.86
C ILE A 267 -37.90 -2.26 24.63
N VAL A 268 -38.52 -3.44 24.56
CA VAL A 268 -39.42 -3.80 23.45
C VAL A 268 -40.72 -3.01 23.55
N LYS A 269 -41.27 -2.89 24.76
CA LYS A 269 -42.46 -2.08 25.04
C LYS A 269 -42.18 -0.58 25.03
N CYS A 270 -40.98 -0.16 25.46
CA CYS A 270 -40.55 1.23 25.46
C CYS A 270 -39.14 1.37 24.86
N PRO A 271 -39.03 1.60 23.53
CA PRO A 271 -37.75 1.68 22.84
C PRO A 271 -37.08 3.05 23.01
N PHE A 272 -37.22 3.66 24.19
CA PHE A 272 -36.64 4.96 24.52
C PHE A 272 -35.77 4.86 25.76
N VAL A 273 -34.56 5.39 25.69
CA VAL A 273 -33.68 5.57 26.84
C VAL A 273 -33.39 7.05 27.02
N ALA A 274 -33.17 7.53 28.23
CA ALA A 274 -32.92 8.95 28.49
C ALA A 274 -31.63 9.18 29.27
N LEU A 275 -30.96 10.29 28.94
CA LEU A 275 -29.84 10.85 29.68
C LEU A 275 -30.27 12.21 30.23
N VAL A 276 -30.30 12.37 31.54
CA VAL A 276 -30.52 13.67 32.19
C VAL A 276 -29.20 14.19 32.73
N CYS A 277 -28.78 15.35 32.25
CA CYS A 277 -27.54 16.02 32.65
C CYS A 277 -27.87 17.24 33.52
N VAL A 278 -27.38 17.28 34.76
CA VAL A 278 -27.69 18.35 35.73
C VAL A 278 -26.42 18.99 36.27
N GLY A 279 -26.35 20.31 36.22
CA GLY A 279 -25.25 21.18 36.67
C GLY A 279 -24.60 21.96 35.53
N THR A 280 -23.63 22.80 35.90
CA THR A 280 -22.75 23.53 34.97
C THR A 280 -21.34 22.95 35.09
N HIS A 281 -20.68 22.71 33.95
CA HIS A 281 -19.28 22.32 33.97
C HIS A 281 -18.43 23.51 34.41
N ASN A 282 -17.41 23.24 35.23
CA ASN A 282 -16.48 24.23 35.77
C ASN A 282 -15.07 24.07 35.19
N HIS A 283 -14.98 23.45 34.03
CA HIS A 283 -13.75 23.12 33.32
C HIS A 283 -14.05 23.17 31.82
N PRO A 284 -13.04 23.37 30.95
CA PRO A 284 -13.25 23.39 29.51
C PRO A 284 -13.75 22.03 29.01
N PRO A 285 -14.46 21.98 27.88
CA PRO A 285 -14.88 20.72 27.26
C PRO A 285 -13.65 19.84 26.94
N PRO A 286 -13.64 18.55 27.30
CA PRO A 286 -12.54 17.66 26.94
C PRO A 286 -12.38 17.58 25.42
N ALA A 287 -11.17 17.39 24.91
CA ALA A 287 -10.97 17.18 23.47
C ALA A 287 -11.66 15.88 22.99
N PRO A 288 -12.17 15.82 21.74
CA PRO A 288 -12.82 14.61 21.22
C PRO A 288 -11.80 13.47 21.06
N GLU A 289 -11.76 12.55 22.03
CA GLU A 289 -10.86 11.39 21.99
C GLU A 289 -11.56 10.13 21.51
N ARG A 290 -12.84 9.94 21.84
CA ARG A 290 -13.59 8.79 21.37
C ARG A 290 -14.09 9.05 19.95
N ILE A 291 -14.03 8.03 19.10
CA ILE A 291 -14.63 8.08 17.77
C ILE A 291 -16.11 7.73 17.98
N PRO A 292 -17.05 8.59 17.54
CA PRO A 292 -18.47 8.28 17.58
C PRO A 292 -18.77 6.93 16.95
N SER A 293 -19.66 6.17 17.56
CA SER A 293 -20.03 4.81 17.18
C SER A 293 -20.44 4.71 15.70
N GLY A 294 -21.26 5.65 15.21
CA GLY A 294 -21.67 5.71 13.80
C GLY A 294 -20.48 5.88 12.85
N ILE A 295 -19.59 6.82 13.13
CA ILE A 295 -18.37 7.06 12.33
C ILE A 295 -17.45 5.84 12.37
N LYS A 296 -17.27 5.25 13.55
CA LYS A 296 -16.46 4.05 13.74
C LYS A 296 -17.00 2.87 12.94
N ASN A 297 -18.30 2.62 12.96
CA ASN A 297 -18.94 1.54 12.22
C ASN A 297 -18.79 1.72 10.70
N ASN A 298 -18.99 2.96 10.22
CA ASN A 298 -18.78 3.29 8.81
C ASN A 298 -17.31 3.09 8.39
N LEU A 299 -16.37 3.51 9.24
CA LEU A 299 -14.94 3.35 8.98
C LEU A 299 -14.53 1.87 9.02
N GLU A 300 -15.02 1.07 9.97
CA GLU A 300 -14.79 -0.37 10.02
C GLU A 300 -15.36 -1.06 8.77
N SER A 301 -16.53 -0.63 8.27
CA SER A 301 -17.14 -1.14 7.05
C SER A 301 -16.30 -0.81 5.81
N LEU A 302 -15.87 0.45 5.66
CA LEU A 302 -14.97 0.90 4.60
C LEU A 302 -13.69 0.08 4.58
N ILE A 303 -13.03 -0.07 5.74
CA ILE A 303 -11.78 -0.82 5.87
C ILE A 303 -11.99 -2.28 5.45
N THR A 304 -13.07 -2.90 5.93
CA THR A 304 -13.38 -4.30 5.63
C THR A 304 -13.57 -4.51 4.13
N GLN A 305 -14.35 -3.65 3.47
CA GLN A 305 -14.58 -3.72 2.03
C GLN A 305 -13.28 -3.46 1.23
N ALA A 306 -12.47 -2.49 1.66
CA ALA A 306 -11.19 -2.21 1.02
C ALA A 306 -10.25 -3.43 1.09
N ILE A 307 -10.16 -4.11 2.24
CA ILE A 307 -9.34 -5.33 2.40
C ILE A 307 -9.87 -6.47 1.53
N GLN A 308 -11.19 -6.64 1.44
CA GLN A 308 -11.79 -7.65 0.56
C GLN A 308 -11.47 -7.41 -0.93
N GLN A 309 -11.38 -6.14 -1.36
CA GLN A 309 -10.99 -5.79 -2.72
C GLN A 309 -9.48 -5.95 -2.96
N ASP A 310 -8.64 -5.40 -2.07
CA ASP A 310 -7.18 -5.56 -2.08
C ASP A 310 -6.68 -5.97 -0.68
N ASP A 311 -6.23 -7.22 -0.58
CA ASP A 311 -5.75 -7.84 0.66
C ASP A 311 -4.39 -7.27 1.17
N ASN A 312 -3.92 -6.17 0.58
CA ASN A 312 -2.72 -5.44 0.97
C ASN A 312 -3.01 -3.99 1.41
N VAL A 313 -4.27 -3.66 1.75
CA VAL A 313 -4.64 -2.34 2.29
C VAL A 313 -3.88 -2.00 3.58
N THR A 314 -3.41 -0.77 3.67
CA THR A 314 -2.74 -0.19 4.83
C THR A 314 -3.41 1.12 5.24
N SER A 315 -3.16 1.58 6.47
CA SER A 315 -3.64 2.90 6.91
C SER A 315 -3.21 4.03 5.96
N ARG A 316 -2.00 3.94 5.39
CA ARG A 316 -1.51 4.92 4.43
C ARG A 316 -2.24 4.84 3.10
N SER A 317 -2.54 3.65 2.58
CA SER A 317 -3.26 3.53 1.30
C SER A 317 -4.71 4.01 1.40
N ILE A 318 -5.33 3.92 2.59
CA ILE A 318 -6.64 4.51 2.85
C ILE A 318 -6.56 6.03 2.82
N LEU A 319 -5.54 6.62 3.46
CA LEU A 319 -5.33 8.07 3.50
C LEU A 319 -4.94 8.67 2.14
N SER A 320 -4.15 7.96 1.33
CA SER A 320 -3.68 8.45 0.04
C SER A 320 -4.61 8.14 -1.13
N GLY A 321 -5.72 7.45 -0.88
CA GLY A 321 -6.67 7.02 -1.91
C GLY A 321 -7.98 7.81 -1.85
N ASN A 322 -8.80 7.66 -2.90
CA ASN A 322 -10.13 8.29 -2.98
C ASN A 322 -11.19 7.59 -2.11
N LEU A 323 -10.79 6.66 -1.23
CA LEU A 323 -11.73 5.89 -0.42
C LEU A 323 -12.45 6.78 0.61
N LEU A 324 -11.74 7.74 1.21
CA LEU A 324 -12.33 8.67 2.18
C LEU A 324 -13.33 9.61 1.52
N SER A 325 -13.00 10.17 0.36
CA SER A 325 -13.92 11.04 -0.39
C SER A 325 -15.13 10.27 -0.90
N ALA A 326 -14.95 9.04 -1.39
CA ALA A 326 -16.06 8.21 -1.86
C ALA A 326 -17.07 7.84 -0.75
N TYR A 327 -16.61 7.64 0.49
CA TYR A 327 -17.46 7.19 1.60
C TYR A 327 -17.99 8.30 2.50
N PHE A 328 -17.15 9.28 2.81
CA PHE A 328 -17.46 10.35 3.76
C PHE A 328 -17.62 11.72 3.08
N ASN A 329 -17.34 11.83 1.78
CA ASN A 329 -17.28 13.12 1.06
C ASN A 329 -16.32 14.13 1.72
N LYS A 330 -15.22 13.62 2.32
CA LYS A 330 -14.15 14.38 2.98
C LYS A 330 -12.79 14.00 2.42
N GLU A 331 -11.85 14.94 2.43
CA GLU A 331 -10.49 14.71 1.93
C GLU A 331 -9.57 14.15 3.02
N THR A 332 -9.80 14.54 4.28
CA THR A 332 -8.97 14.12 5.40
C THR A 332 -9.77 13.42 6.51
N LEU A 333 -9.10 12.58 7.30
CA LEU A 333 -9.73 11.95 8.47
C LEU A 333 -10.11 12.96 9.55
N ALA A 334 -9.37 14.07 9.67
CA ALA A 334 -9.68 15.12 10.63
C ALA A 334 -11.01 15.80 10.30
N GLU A 335 -11.34 15.98 9.02
CA GLU A 335 -12.65 16.47 8.56
C GLU A 335 -13.79 15.48 8.80
N VAL A 336 -13.49 14.17 8.86
CA VAL A 336 -14.47 13.15 9.26
C VAL A 336 -14.75 13.27 10.75
N HIS A 337 -13.70 13.29 11.58
CA HIS A 337 -13.81 13.58 13.00
C HIS A 337 -12.44 13.94 13.62
N VAL A 338 -12.39 14.95 14.50
CA VAL A 338 -11.16 15.40 15.17
C VAL A 338 -10.43 14.23 15.89
N SER A 339 -11.17 13.29 16.46
CA SER A 339 -10.60 12.12 17.14
C SER A 339 -9.75 11.22 16.23
N LEU A 340 -9.94 11.28 14.91
CA LEU A 340 -9.25 10.47 13.90
C LEU A 340 -7.94 11.10 13.42
N ASN A 341 -7.58 12.28 13.93
CA ASN A 341 -6.27 12.91 13.67
C ASN A 341 -5.11 12.02 14.16
N ASN A 342 -5.37 11.10 15.10
CA ASN A 342 -4.41 10.08 15.50
C ASN A 342 -4.44 8.87 14.54
N ILE A 343 -3.43 8.78 13.67
CA ILE A 343 -3.25 7.67 12.70
C ILE A 343 -3.15 6.29 13.37
N ASP A 344 -2.74 6.21 14.63
CA ASP A 344 -2.63 4.93 15.34
C ASP A 344 -4.00 4.30 15.57
N LYS A 345 -5.07 5.10 15.71
CA LYS A 345 -6.44 4.60 15.77
C LYS A 345 -6.85 3.94 14.45
N LEU A 346 -6.53 4.58 13.32
CA LEU A 346 -6.75 3.97 12.01
C LEU A 346 -5.94 2.68 11.84
N ARG A 347 -4.68 2.68 12.29
CA ARG A 347 -3.81 1.48 12.26
C ARG A 347 -4.39 0.35 13.12
N TYR A 348 -4.92 0.68 14.29
CA TYR A 348 -5.61 -0.27 15.15
C TYR A 348 -6.84 -0.86 14.46
N LEU A 349 -7.70 -0.04 13.86
CA LEU A 349 -8.91 -0.49 13.16
C LEU A 349 -8.57 -1.39 11.97
N VAL A 350 -7.58 -1.01 11.16
CA VAL A 350 -7.07 -1.85 10.05
C VAL A 350 -6.55 -3.18 10.60
N GLY A 351 -5.74 -3.16 11.66
CA GLY A 351 -5.23 -4.38 12.28
C GLY A 351 -6.33 -5.28 12.83
N LYS A 352 -7.37 -4.70 13.44
CA LYS A 352 -8.56 -5.42 13.94
C LYS A 352 -9.34 -6.05 12.79
N ALA A 353 -9.53 -5.34 11.68
CA ALA A 353 -10.21 -5.86 10.49
C ALA A 353 -9.44 -7.05 9.90
N TYR A 354 -8.12 -6.96 9.73
CA TYR A 354 -7.31 -8.10 9.28
C TYR A 354 -7.41 -9.31 10.21
N LYS A 355 -7.39 -9.12 11.52
CA LYS A 355 -7.56 -10.24 12.48
C LYS A 355 -8.93 -10.90 12.38
N THR A 356 -9.96 -10.13 12.00
CA THR A 356 -11.33 -10.63 11.85
C THR A 356 -11.49 -11.37 10.53
N LEU A 357 -10.95 -10.84 9.44
CA LEU A 357 -11.00 -11.44 8.10
C LEU A 357 -10.07 -12.65 7.96
N HIS A 358 -8.89 -12.59 8.59
CA HIS A 358 -7.83 -13.60 8.50
C HIS A 358 -7.43 -14.11 9.90
N PRO A 359 -8.31 -14.87 10.59
CA PRO A 359 -8.05 -15.34 11.96
C PRO A 359 -6.79 -16.22 12.08
N PHE A 360 -6.42 -16.91 11.00
CA PHE A 360 -5.20 -17.75 10.92
C PHE A 360 -3.99 -17.01 10.31
N GLY A 361 -4.12 -15.69 10.13
CA GLY A 361 -3.11 -14.85 9.48
C GLY A 361 -3.07 -15.03 7.97
N GLN A 362 -2.07 -14.41 7.33
CA GLN A 362 -1.89 -14.37 5.87
C GLN A 362 -0.63 -15.13 5.40
N GLY A 363 -0.14 -16.04 6.26
CA GLY A 363 1.00 -16.92 5.98
C GLY A 363 0.55 -18.31 5.49
N VAL A 364 1.45 -19.29 5.54
CA VAL A 364 1.18 -20.67 5.07
C VAL A 364 -0.06 -21.28 5.74
N ILE A 365 -0.22 -21.12 7.06
CA ILE A 365 -1.39 -21.61 7.80
C ILE A 365 -2.68 -20.94 7.32
N GLY A 366 -2.64 -19.63 7.06
CA GLY A 366 -3.77 -18.88 6.51
C GLY A 366 -4.23 -19.44 5.17
N ILE A 367 -3.29 -19.76 4.28
CA ILE A 367 -3.58 -20.34 2.96
C ILE A 367 -4.17 -21.74 3.09
N TYR A 368 -3.64 -22.58 3.98
CA TYR A 368 -4.22 -23.89 4.27
C TYR A 368 -5.67 -23.76 4.70
N HIS A 369 -5.97 -22.84 5.63
CA HIS A 369 -7.34 -22.61 6.08
C HIS A 369 -8.25 -22.08 4.96
N ASP A 370 -7.75 -21.15 4.13
CA ASP A 370 -8.52 -20.64 3.00
C ASP A 370 -8.85 -21.73 1.98
N ILE A 371 -7.94 -22.65 1.67
CA ILE A 371 -8.20 -23.74 0.71
C ILE A 371 -9.20 -24.76 1.28
N LEU A 372 -9.18 -24.99 2.60
CA LEU A 372 -10.16 -25.86 3.26
C LEU A 372 -11.58 -25.29 3.24
N ASN A 373 -11.74 -23.98 3.00
CA ASN A 373 -13.04 -23.35 2.83
C ASN A 373 -13.58 -23.59 1.42
N PRO A 374 -14.69 -24.34 1.22
CA PRO A 374 -15.23 -24.63 -0.11
C PRO A 374 -15.67 -23.41 -0.91
N LYS A 375 -15.88 -22.27 -0.23
CA LYS A 375 -16.25 -20.99 -0.86
C LYS A 375 -15.03 -20.17 -1.29
N SER A 376 -13.83 -20.67 -1.08
CA SER A 376 -12.60 -19.93 -1.37
C SER A 376 -12.30 -19.91 -2.86
N ASP A 377 -12.04 -18.70 -3.35
CA ASP A 377 -11.54 -18.49 -4.69
C ASP A 377 -10.17 -19.13 -4.94
N LEU A 378 -9.43 -19.53 -3.88
CA LEU A 378 -8.11 -20.12 -4.03
C LEU A 378 -8.12 -21.64 -4.29
N ILE A 379 -9.23 -22.34 -4.03
CA ILE A 379 -9.29 -23.81 -4.10
C ILE A 379 -8.93 -24.36 -5.49
N ASN A 380 -9.27 -23.62 -6.54
CA ASN A 380 -8.99 -23.98 -7.93
C ASN A 380 -7.73 -23.32 -8.49
N TYR A 381 -6.96 -22.60 -7.67
CA TYR A 381 -5.73 -21.95 -8.12
C TYR A 381 -4.50 -22.48 -7.39
N VAL A 382 -4.58 -22.65 -6.07
CA VAL A 382 -3.52 -23.33 -5.31
C VAL A 382 -3.70 -24.83 -5.47
N ARG A 383 -2.78 -25.48 -6.20
CA ARG A 383 -2.88 -26.90 -6.56
C ARG A 383 -2.25 -27.82 -5.54
N LYS A 384 -1.15 -27.38 -4.94
CA LYS A 384 -0.38 -28.20 -4.02
C LYS A 384 0.38 -27.33 -3.04
N ILE A 385 0.43 -27.79 -1.79
CA ILE A 385 1.31 -27.25 -0.76
C ILE A 385 2.18 -28.39 -0.23
N ASP A 386 3.44 -28.41 -0.66
CA ASP A 386 4.42 -29.40 -0.19
C ASP A 386 5.21 -28.83 1.00
N LEU A 387 5.16 -29.55 2.13
CA LEU A 387 5.93 -29.24 3.34
C LEU A 387 7.05 -30.27 3.48
N TYR A 388 8.29 -29.85 3.27
CA TYR A 388 9.46 -30.73 3.40
C TYR A 388 9.94 -30.74 4.86
N SER A 389 9.58 -31.80 5.59
CA SER A 389 9.90 -31.98 7.01
C SER A 389 11.39 -32.01 7.33
N ASN A 390 12.24 -32.33 6.35
CA ASN A 390 13.68 -32.49 6.55
C ASN A 390 14.43 -31.15 6.69
N ASN A 391 13.87 -30.06 6.17
CA ASN A 391 14.52 -28.74 6.14
C ASN A 391 13.56 -27.56 6.34
N GLY A 392 12.27 -27.82 6.59
CA GLY A 392 11.24 -26.80 6.76
C GLY A 392 10.88 -26.04 5.48
N GLN A 393 11.31 -26.50 4.30
CA GLN A 393 10.97 -25.85 3.03
C GLN A 393 9.49 -26.02 2.72
N VAL A 394 8.89 -24.96 2.19
CA VAL A 394 7.49 -24.94 1.75
C VAL A 394 7.46 -24.59 0.27
N ILE A 395 6.81 -25.41 -0.54
CA ILE A 395 6.53 -25.14 -1.95
C ILE A 395 5.02 -25.05 -2.13
N ILE A 396 4.55 -23.92 -2.65
CA ILE A 396 3.14 -23.70 -2.99
C ILE A 396 3.04 -23.61 -4.51
N THR A 397 2.40 -24.58 -5.14
CA THR A 397 2.19 -24.58 -6.59
C THR A 397 0.84 -23.94 -6.92
N CYS A 398 0.87 -22.84 -7.66
CA CYS A 398 -0.30 -22.11 -8.10
C CYS A 398 -0.42 -22.16 -9.63
N MET A 399 -1.60 -22.47 -10.16
CA MET A 399 -1.83 -22.57 -11.61
C MET A 399 -3.34 -22.57 -11.93
N LEU A 400 -3.76 -21.90 -12.99
CA LEU A 400 -5.14 -21.98 -13.51
C LEU A 400 -5.36 -23.25 -14.37
N ASP A 401 -6.59 -23.78 -14.39
CA ASP A 401 -6.92 -24.99 -15.17
C ASP A 401 -6.57 -24.79 -16.65
N ASN A 402 -6.92 -23.63 -17.17
CA ASN A 402 -6.73 -23.29 -18.56
C ASN A 402 -5.25 -23.09 -18.93
N GLN A 403 -4.43 -22.63 -17.98
CA GLN A 403 -2.97 -22.55 -18.16
C GLN A 403 -2.36 -23.95 -18.25
N ALA A 404 -2.78 -24.88 -17.38
CA ALA A 404 -2.32 -26.26 -17.41
C ALA A 404 -2.63 -26.93 -18.76
N LYS A 405 -3.87 -26.76 -19.26
CA LYS A 405 -4.29 -27.28 -20.57
C LYS A 405 -3.50 -26.65 -21.72
N LYS A 406 -3.28 -25.33 -21.69
CA LYS A 406 -2.51 -24.64 -22.74
C LYS A 406 -1.05 -25.09 -22.76
N LEU A 407 -0.43 -25.31 -21.60
CA LEU A 407 0.96 -25.76 -21.47
C LEU A 407 1.23 -27.07 -22.23
N ILE A 408 0.27 -28.00 -22.24
CA ILE A 408 0.36 -29.29 -22.95
C ILE A 408 0.41 -29.11 -24.47
N THR A 409 -0.20 -28.04 -24.98
CA THR A 409 -0.28 -27.76 -26.43
C THR A 409 0.94 -27.01 -26.98
N LEU A 410 1.89 -26.62 -26.13
CA LEU A 410 3.03 -25.81 -26.54
C LEU A 410 4.12 -26.67 -27.19
N ASP A 411 4.71 -26.17 -28.28
CA ASP A 411 5.93 -26.73 -28.87
C ASP A 411 7.18 -26.39 -28.03
N TYR A 412 7.16 -25.24 -27.35
CA TYR A 412 8.24 -24.76 -26.50
C TYR A 412 7.74 -23.73 -25.48
N PHE A 413 8.50 -23.55 -24.38
CA PHE A 413 8.27 -22.47 -23.43
C PHE A 413 9.59 -21.99 -22.81
N GLN A 414 9.54 -20.86 -22.10
CA GLN A 414 10.69 -20.26 -21.42
C GLN A 414 10.56 -20.45 -19.91
N ILE A 415 11.69 -20.61 -19.22
CA ILE A 415 11.78 -20.68 -17.77
C ILE A 415 12.78 -19.62 -17.29
N ASP A 416 12.44 -18.95 -16.19
CA ASP A 416 13.28 -17.93 -15.55
C ASP A 416 13.40 -18.20 -14.03
N VAL A 417 14.38 -17.57 -13.38
CA VAL A 417 14.77 -17.78 -11.99
C VAL A 417 13.96 -16.91 -11.00
N SER A 418 14.08 -17.30 -9.73
CA SER A 418 13.29 -16.80 -8.59
C SER A 418 13.30 -15.28 -8.43
N PHE A 419 12.16 -14.70 -8.01
CA PHE A 419 12.10 -13.29 -7.64
C PHE A 419 11.35 -13.03 -6.32
N LYS A 420 11.73 -11.92 -5.68
CA LYS A 420 11.30 -11.58 -4.32
C LYS A 420 10.02 -10.75 -4.29
N ARG A 421 8.88 -11.37 -4.64
CA ARG A 421 7.56 -10.74 -4.55
C ARG A 421 6.98 -10.79 -3.14
N VAL A 422 7.20 -11.89 -2.42
CA VAL A 422 6.77 -12.06 -1.01
C VAL A 422 7.79 -11.41 -0.08
N LYS A 423 7.32 -10.76 0.98
CA LYS A 423 8.16 -10.24 2.04
C LYS A 423 8.68 -11.38 2.91
N GLY A 424 10.00 -11.42 3.10
CA GLY A 424 10.66 -12.43 3.94
C GLY A 424 11.51 -13.41 3.13
N GLU A 425 11.45 -14.68 3.51
CA GLU A 425 12.29 -15.77 2.97
C GLU A 425 11.65 -16.52 1.80
N ILE A 426 10.34 -16.35 1.58
CA ILE A 426 9.63 -16.97 0.46
C ILE A 426 9.94 -16.20 -0.82
N ASN A 427 10.38 -16.93 -1.85
CA ASN A 427 10.53 -16.43 -3.21
C ASN A 427 9.43 -17.03 -4.10
N GLU A 428 9.03 -16.27 -5.12
CA GLU A 428 8.15 -16.75 -6.18
C GLU A 428 9.01 -17.30 -7.33
N PHE A 429 8.53 -18.38 -7.95
CA PHE A 429 9.22 -19.10 -9.02
C PHE A 429 8.30 -19.21 -10.24
N GLU A 430 8.72 -18.71 -11.39
CA GLU A 430 8.04 -18.92 -12.67
C GLU A 430 8.64 -20.19 -13.33
N ILE A 431 8.20 -21.33 -12.79
CA ILE A 431 8.48 -22.73 -13.15
C ILE A 431 9.93 -23.17 -13.01
N ASN A 432 10.33 -23.43 -11.76
CA ASN A 432 11.47 -24.31 -11.47
C ASN A 432 11.24 -25.12 -10.18
N THR A 433 10.02 -25.63 -10.02
CA THR A 433 9.63 -26.50 -8.90
C THR A 433 9.56 -27.93 -9.41
N LEU A 434 10.39 -28.83 -8.85
CA LEU A 434 10.43 -30.29 -9.05
C LEU A 434 9.55 -30.74 -10.22
N PHE A 435 10.10 -30.71 -11.44
CA PHE A 435 9.37 -30.96 -12.69
C PHE A 435 8.40 -32.14 -12.61
N SER A 436 8.76 -33.21 -11.88
CA SER A 436 7.88 -34.36 -11.60
C SER A 436 6.56 -33.97 -10.91
N SER A 437 6.58 -33.13 -9.87
CA SER A 437 5.38 -32.61 -9.20
C SER A 437 4.54 -31.74 -10.14
N LEU A 438 5.18 -30.91 -10.96
CA LEU A 438 4.47 -30.08 -11.94
C LEU A 438 3.76 -30.97 -12.98
N PHE A 439 4.44 -31.96 -13.53
CA PHE A 439 3.89 -32.88 -14.53
C PHE A 439 2.71 -33.67 -13.95
N GLN A 440 2.80 -34.08 -12.69
CA GLN A 440 1.71 -34.72 -11.98
C GLN A 440 0.49 -33.79 -11.84
N ILE A 441 0.69 -32.54 -11.40
CA ILE A 441 -0.40 -31.56 -11.25
C ILE A 441 -1.05 -31.28 -12.62
N ILE A 442 -0.26 -31.15 -13.68
CA ILE A 442 -0.80 -30.96 -15.04
C ILE A 442 -1.69 -32.14 -15.42
N ARG A 443 -1.27 -33.38 -15.14
CA ARG A 443 -2.07 -34.59 -15.39
C ARG A 443 -3.37 -34.59 -14.58
N GLU A 444 -3.30 -34.27 -13.30
CA GLU A 444 -4.47 -34.23 -12.41
C GLU A 444 -5.48 -33.16 -12.84
N VAL A 445 -5.01 -31.98 -13.25
CA VAL A 445 -5.86 -30.84 -13.62
C VAL A 445 -6.42 -30.94 -15.05
N SER A 446 -5.61 -31.39 -16.00
CA SER A 446 -6.00 -31.43 -17.42
C SER A 446 -6.57 -32.78 -17.87
N GLY A 447 -6.33 -33.84 -17.10
CA GLY A 447 -6.60 -35.22 -17.52
C GLY A 447 -5.58 -35.78 -18.52
N GLN A 448 -4.60 -35.00 -18.95
CA GLN A 448 -3.58 -35.37 -19.95
C GLN A 448 -2.18 -35.20 -19.38
N SER A 449 -1.31 -36.18 -19.64
CA SER A 449 0.11 -36.05 -19.31
C SER A 449 0.79 -35.08 -20.28
N ILE A 450 1.69 -34.26 -19.77
CA ILE A 450 2.62 -33.49 -20.61
C ILE A 450 3.42 -34.47 -21.50
N GLN A 451 3.65 -34.10 -22.75
CA GLN A 451 4.39 -34.92 -23.71
C GLN A 451 5.64 -34.17 -24.17
N PHE A 452 6.70 -34.94 -24.38
CA PHE A 452 7.99 -34.46 -24.85
C PHE A 452 8.33 -35.12 -26.17
N ARG A 453 8.72 -34.31 -27.17
CA ARG A 453 8.87 -34.77 -28.55
C ARG A 453 9.92 -35.85 -28.70
N HIS A 454 11.02 -35.79 -27.97
CA HIS A 454 12.10 -36.78 -28.04
C HIS A 454 11.80 -38.11 -27.33
N ILE A 455 10.77 -38.15 -26.48
CA ILE A 455 10.32 -39.36 -25.78
C ILE A 455 9.09 -39.95 -26.47
N HIS A 456 8.13 -39.11 -26.83
CA HIS A 456 6.79 -39.53 -27.26
C HIS A 456 6.49 -39.23 -28.74
N GLY A 457 7.39 -38.56 -29.46
CA GLY A 457 7.19 -38.13 -30.85
C GLY A 457 6.30 -36.89 -31.00
N SER A 458 5.72 -36.35 -29.92
CA SER A 458 4.85 -35.16 -29.94
C SER A 458 4.99 -34.31 -28.66
N GLY A 459 4.40 -33.11 -28.67
CA GLY A 459 4.47 -32.17 -27.54
C GLY A 459 5.71 -31.27 -27.56
N ILE A 460 6.20 -30.94 -26.36
CA ILE A 460 7.27 -29.96 -26.15
C ILE A 460 8.58 -30.50 -26.71
N GLY A 461 9.19 -29.74 -27.62
CA GLY A 461 10.48 -30.05 -28.21
C GLY A 461 11.62 -29.15 -27.76
N CYS A 462 11.33 -28.05 -27.06
CA CYS A 462 12.38 -27.14 -26.56
C CYS A 462 11.95 -26.39 -25.29
N ILE A 463 12.88 -26.21 -24.36
CA ILE A 463 12.73 -25.38 -23.16
C ILE A 463 13.91 -24.40 -23.12
N LEU A 464 13.61 -23.10 -23.13
CA LEU A 464 14.62 -22.04 -23.04
C LEU A 464 14.84 -21.64 -21.57
N ALA A 465 16.08 -21.65 -21.09
CA ALA A 465 16.42 -21.31 -19.70
C ALA A 465 17.80 -20.64 -19.56
N ASP A 466 18.11 -20.17 -18.35
CA ASP A 466 19.32 -19.37 -18.03
C ASP A 466 20.60 -20.18 -17.77
N LEU A 467 20.65 -21.44 -18.18
CA LEU A 467 21.79 -22.36 -17.98
C LEU A 467 22.25 -22.45 -16.51
N ASP A 468 21.29 -22.53 -15.59
CA ASP A 468 21.55 -22.90 -14.20
C ASP A 468 21.71 -24.43 -14.07
N ALA A 469 22.81 -24.87 -13.45
CA ALA A 469 23.17 -26.28 -13.41
C ALA A 469 22.20 -27.12 -12.54
N ALA A 470 21.67 -26.54 -11.46
CA ALA A 470 20.73 -27.24 -10.58
C ALA A 470 19.37 -27.40 -11.26
N GLN A 471 18.90 -26.36 -11.94
CA GLN A 471 17.71 -26.38 -12.79
C GLN A 471 17.82 -27.41 -13.91
N ALA A 472 18.90 -27.37 -14.68
CA ALA A 472 19.12 -28.29 -15.79
C ALA A 472 19.10 -29.74 -15.28
N LYS A 473 19.80 -30.02 -14.18
CA LYS A 473 19.80 -31.33 -13.55
C LYS A 473 18.41 -31.75 -13.08
N GLY A 474 17.65 -30.86 -12.44
CA GLY A 474 16.27 -31.13 -12.02
C GLY A 474 15.35 -31.49 -13.18
N LEU A 475 15.45 -30.78 -14.31
CA LEU A 475 14.72 -31.10 -15.54
C LEU A 475 15.14 -32.46 -16.08
N GLY A 476 16.44 -32.72 -16.20
CA GLY A 476 16.96 -33.97 -16.71
C GLY A 476 16.51 -35.17 -15.88
N LEU A 477 16.52 -35.07 -14.55
CA LEU A 477 16.08 -36.13 -13.65
C LEU A 477 14.59 -36.44 -13.82
N ALA A 478 13.75 -35.40 -13.92
CA ALA A 478 12.32 -35.61 -14.16
C ALA A 478 12.02 -36.21 -15.54
N LEU A 479 12.85 -35.94 -16.56
CA LEU A 479 12.74 -36.60 -17.86
C LEU A 479 13.22 -38.05 -17.81
N HIS A 480 14.27 -38.33 -17.03
CA HIS A 480 14.75 -39.70 -16.79
C HIS A 480 13.71 -40.56 -16.08
N ASP A 481 12.95 -39.98 -15.14
CA ASP A 481 11.82 -40.66 -14.49
C ASP A 481 10.68 -41.00 -15.47
N LEU A 482 10.60 -40.29 -16.61
CA LEU A 482 9.63 -40.58 -17.69
C LEU A 482 10.15 -41.60 -18.70
N ASP A 483 11.47 -41.59 -18.98
CA ASP A 483 12.15 -42.49 -19.91
C ASP A 483 13.53 -42.89 -19.36
N HIS A 484 13.60 -44.07 -18.76
CA HIS A 484 14.84 -44.56 -18.16
C HIS A 484 15.89 -45.01 -19.19
N GLU A 485 15.59 -45.04 -20.48
CA GLU A 485 16.55 -45.49 -21.52
C GLU A 485 17.72 -44.51 -21.69
N LYS A 486 17.54 -43.24 -21.33
CA LYS A 486 18.56 -42.19 -21.50
C LYS A 486 18.96 -41.62 -20.14
N SER A 487 20.22 -41.21 -20.01
CA SER A 487 20.66 -40.49 -18.81
C SER A 487 20.00 -39.10 -18.75
N TRP A 488 19.97 -38.51 -17.55
CA TRP A 488 19.44 -37.17 -17.37
C TRP A 488 20.18 -36.12 -18.21
N GLU A 489 21.51 -36.23 -18.38
CA GLU A 489 22.30 -35.35 -19.25
C GLU A 489 21.91 -35.55 -20.72
N THR A 490 21.69 -36.80 -21.12
CA THR A 490 21.34 -37.15 -22.50
C THR A 490 20.00 -36.53 -22.86
N HIS A 491 18.98 -36.63 -22.00
CA HIS A 491 17.69 -35.98 -22.23
C HIS A 491 17.80 -34.49 -22.50
N LEU A 492 18.65 -33.78 -21.76
CA LEU A 492 18.83 -32.34 -21.92
C LEU A 492 19.36 -31.97 -23.32
N THR A 493 20.14 -32.84 -23.97
CA THR A 493 20.62 -32.59 -25.35
C THR A 493 19.49 -32.51 -26.38
N PHE A 494 18.32 -33.07 -26.08
CA PHE A 494 17.15 -33.11 -26.97
C PHE A 494 16.11 -32.01 -26.69
N ILE A 495 16.26 -31.25 -25.61
CA ILE A 495 15.20 -30.33 -25.17
C ILE A 495 15.70 -28.98 -24.63
N LEU A 496 16.89 -28.92 -24.02
CA LEU A 496 17.35 -27.71 -23.35
C LEU A 496 17.98 -26.74 -24.36
N LYS A 497 17.58 -25.47 -24.28
CA LYS A 497 18.23 -24.36 -24.99
C LYS A 497 18.60 -23.26 -24.01
N THR A 498 19.79 -22.69 -24.17
CA THR A 498 20.31 -21.63 -23.30
C THR A 498 19.96 -20.24 -23.84
N CYS A 499 19.54 -19.34 -22.94
CA CYS A 499 19.39 -17.92 -23.24
C CYS A 499 20.74 -17.28 -23.59
N LEU A 500 20.87 -16.75 -24.82
CA LEU A 500 22.13 -16.16 -25.28
C LEU A 500 22.43 -14.82 -24.59
N VAL A 501 21.41 -14.10 -24.12
CA VAL A 501 21.58 -12.86 -23.34
C VAL A 501 22.24 -13.16 -21.99
N HIS A 502 21.78 -14.22 -21.30
CA HIS A 502 22.38 -14.64 -20.04
C HIS A 502 23.78 -15.24 -20.24
N PHE A 503 23.99 -16.00 -21.30
CA PHE A 503 25.33 -16.45 -21.71
C PHE A 503 26.29 -15.27 -21.91
N GLU A 504 25.88 -14.24 -22.66
CA GLU A 504 26.71 -13.05 -22.93
C GLU A 504 26.97 -12.22 -21.67
N ARG A 505 25.96 -12.04 -20.81
CA ARG A 505 26.13 -11.39 -19.50
C ARG A 505 27.13 -12.14 -18.62
N ASN A 506 27.00 -13.47 -18.53
CA ASN A 506 27.92 -14.32 -17.78
C ASN A 506 29.36 -14.23 -18.33
N LEU A 507 29.52 -14.18 -19.65
CA LEU A 507 30.81 -13.99 -20.31
C LEU A 507 31.42 -12.60 -20.04
N PHE A 508 30.58 -11.55 -20.02
CA PHE A 508 31.04 -10.18 -19.76
C PHE A 508 31.77 -10.07 -18.42
N HIS A 509 31.26 -10.74 -17.38
CA HIS A 509 31.83 -10.75 -16.03
C HIS A 509 33.11 -11.57 -15.87
N LYS A 510 33.53 -12.37 -16.87
CA LYS A 510 34.79 -13.11 -16.83
C LYS A 510 35.99 -12.19 -17.11
N THR A 511 37.13 -12.51 -16.52
CA THR A 511 38.40 -11.77 -16.66
C THR A 511 39.16 -12.10 -17.95
N PHE A 512 38.57 -12.94 -18.83
CA PHE A 512 39.14 -13.33 -20.11
C PHE A 512 39.48 -12.14 -21.02
N THR A 513 40.50 -12.32 -21.84
CA THR A 513 40.93 -11.35 -22.86
C THR A 513 39.84 -11.14 -23.90
N ILE A 514 39.90 -9.99 -24.60
CA ILE A 514 38.94 -9.65 -25.65
C ILE A 514 38.96 -10.70 -26.77
N SER A 515 40.13 -11.21 -27.13
CA SER A 515 40.31 -12.30 -28.11
C SER A 515 39.57 -13.56 -27.69
N THR A 516 39.78 -14.04 -26.45
CA THR A 516 39.09 -15.23 -25.92
C THR A 516 37.58 -15.03 -25.89
N LYS A 517 37.11 -13.86 -25.42
CA LYS A 517 35.67 -13.53 -25.43
C LYS A 517 35.09 -13.54 -26.86
N ASN A 518 35.83 -13.08 -27.86
CA ASN A 518 35.39 -13.09 -29.25
C ASN A 518 35.33 -14.50 -29.84
N LEU A 519 36.21 -15.42 -29.44
CA LEU A 519 36.12 -16.84 -29.81
C LEU A 519 34.89 -17.49 -29.16
N ILE A 520 34.67 -17.25 -27.86
CA ILE A 520 33.52 -17.79 -27.14
C ILE A 520 32.18 -17.35 -27.77
N ARG A 521 32.08 -16.09 -28.20
CA ARG A 521 30.89 -15.54 -28.88
C ARG A 521 30.55 -16.20 -30.22
N GLN A 522 31.50 -16.91 -30.83
CA GLN A 522 31.26 -17.60 -32.11
C GLN A 522 30.57 -18.95 -31.91
N ILE A 523 30.66 -19.57 -30.73
CA ILE A 523 30.12 -20.90 -30.44
C ILE A 523 28.62 -21.01 -30.81
N PRO A 524 27.72 -20.10 -30.40
CA PRO A 524 26.30 -20.25 -30.70
C PRO A 524 25.96 -20.17 -32.20
N ASN A 525 26.81 -19.50 -32.99
CA ASN A 525 26.60 -19.25 -34.42
C ASN A 525 27.44 -20.17 -35.32
N ALA A 526 28.28 -21.04 -34.75
CA ALA A 526 29.04 -22.01 -35.52
C ALA A 526 28.09 -22.92 -36.30
N THR A 527 28.48 -23.22 -37.54
CA THR A 527 27.63 -23.85 -38.56
C THR A 527 27.77 -25.36 -38.66
N SER A 528 28.68 -25.95 -37.90
CA SER A 528 28.86 -27.39 -37.80
C SER A 528 29.41 -27.80 -36.42
N LYS A 529 29.28 -29.08 -36.09
CA LYS A 529 29.81 -29.65 -34.84
C LYS A 529 31.35 -29.57 -34.81
N GLU A 530 31.99 -29.80 -35.95
CA GLU A 530 33.45 -29.71 -36.11
C GLU A 530 33.93 -28.28 -35.83
N GLN A 531 33.26 -27.27 -36.39
CA GLN A 531 33.59 -25.87 -36.15
C GLN A 531 33.48 -25.49 -34.66
N VAL A 532 32.48 -26.04 -33.94
CA VAL A 532 32.37 -25.84 -32.49
C VAL A 532 33.57 -26.45 -31.75
N HIS A 533 33.97 -27.66 -32.12
CA HIS A 533 35.12 -28.32 -31.51
C HIS A 533 36.45 -27.59 -31.80
N ASP A 534 36.63 -27.08 -33.02
CA ASP A 534 37.78 -26.25 -33.38
C ASP A 534 37.82 -24.95 -32.56
N LEU A 535 36.67 -24.31 -32.36
CA LEU A 535 36.57 -23.12 -31.50
C LEU A 535 36.92 -23.45 -30.05
N LEU A 536 36.44 -24.57 -29.51
CA LEU A 536 36.78 -24.99 -28.14
C LEU A 536 38.27 -25.25 -27.98
N GLN A 537 38.94 -25.81 -29.00
CA GLN A 537 40.40 -25.99 -28.98
C GLN A 537 41.12 -24.63 -29.01
N GLN A 538 40.73 -23.73 -29.93
CA GLN A 538 41.31 -22.38 -30.01
C GLN A 538 41.13 -21.59 -28.71
N ILE A 539 40.02 -21.78 -28.00
CA ILE A 539 39.76 -21.16 -26.70
C ILE A 539 40.68 -21.75 -25.62
N GLU A 540 40.93 -23.06 -25.64
CA GLU A 540 41.86 -23.70 -24.70
C GLU A 540 43.29 -23.18 -24.89
N ASP A 541 43.69 -22.99 -26.15
CA ASP A 541 45.03 -22.54 -26.51
C ASP A 541 45.32 -21.09 -26.09
N THR A 542 44.30 -20.28 -25.77
CA THR A 542 44.51 -18.90 -25.27
C THR A 542 45.15 -18.86 -23.88
N ASN A 543 45.02 -19.94 -23.10
CA ASN A 543 45.57 -20.07 -21.75
C ASN A 543 45.21 -18.93 -20.79
N ASP A 544 44.03 -18.31 -20.98
CA ASP A 544 43.50 -17.31 -20.05
C ASP A 544 43.27 -17.91 -18.65
N GLU A 545 43.51 -17.13 -17.59
CA GLU A 545 43.24 -17.56 -16.22
C GLU A 545 41.76 -17.92 -16.03
N GLY A 546 41.48 -19.14 -15.55
CA GLY A 546 40.12 -19.65 -15.39
C GLY A 546 39.48 -20.28 -16.63
N ILE A 547 40.19 -20.35 -17.78
CA ILE A 547 39.63 -20.87 -19.03
C ILE A 547 39.42 -22.39 -18.99
N LYS A 548 40.30 -23.13 -18.29
CA LYS A 548 40.19 -24.59 -18.15
C LYS A 548 38.97 -24.97 -17.34
N GLU A 549 38.69 -24.27 -16.25
CA GLU A 549 37.49 -24.46 -15.43
C GLU A 549 36.23 -24.12 -16.22
N TRP A 550 36.27 -23.03 -17.01
CA TRP A 550 35.17 -22.66 -17.89
C TRP A 550 34.93 -23.75 -18.95
N LEU A 551 35.97 -24.22 -19.64
CA LEU A 551 35.86 -25.29 -20.63
C LEU A 551 35.35 -26.59 -20.01
N ASN A 552 35.76 -26.94 -18.79
CA ASN A 552 35.27 -28.14 -18.12
C ASN A 552 33.75 -28.12 -17.91
N TYR A 553 33.18 -26.95 -17.61
CA TYR A 553 31.72 -26.79 -17.54
C TYR A 553 31.06 -26.81 -18.92
N TYR A 554 31.57 -26.01 -19.87
CA TYR A 554 30.94 -25.84 -21.18
C TYR A 554 31.17 -27.00 -22.16
N ARG A 555 32.14 -27.90 -21.90
CA ARG A 555 32.35 -29.15 -22.63
C ARG A 555 31.37 -30.26 -22.23
N GLN A 556 30.61 -30.08 -21.15
CA GLN A 556 29.54 -31.02 -20.79
C GLN A 556 28.54 -31.11 -21.94
N SER A 557 28.16 -32.33 -22.31
CA SER A 557 27.36 -32.59 -23.52
C SER A 557 26.07 -31.79 -23.57
N TYR A 558 25.32 -31.74 -22.47
CA TYR A 558 24.07 -30.98 -22.38
C TYR A 558 24.27 -29.46 -22.43
N VAL A 559 25.37 -28.96 -21.86
CA VAL A 559 25.68 -27.52 -21.87
C VAL A 559 25.98 -27.06 -23.30
N LEU A 560 26.88 -27.77 -23.99
CA LEU A 560 27.25 -27.42 -25.37
C LEU A 560 26.07 -27.57 -26.33
N SER A 561 25.30 -28.67 -26.17
CA SER A 561 24.08 -28.93 -26.96
C SER A 561 23.01 -27.86 -26.76
N SER A 562 22.97 -27.21 -25.59
CA SER A 562 22.01 -26.14 -25.33
C SER A 562 22.38 -24.79 -25.98
N LEU A 563 23.62 -24.63 -26.43
CA LEU A 563 24.14 -23.37 -26.99
C LEU A 563 24.17 -23.34 -28.51
N ASN A 564 24.39 -24.50 -29.15
CA ASN A 564 24.57 -24.58 -30.59
C ASN A 564 23.60 -25.58 -31.24
N LYS A 565 22.92 -25.12 -32.30
CA LYS A 565 21.92 -25.86 -33.06
C LYS A 565 22.43 -27.16 -33.67
N TYR A 566 23.67 -27.19 -34.16
CA TYR A 566 24.26 -28.34 -34.86
C TYR A 566 24.90 -29.37 -33.91
N VAL A 567 25.09 -28.99 -32.65
CA VAL A 567 25.50 -29.91 -31.57
C VAL A 567 24.26 -30.49 -30.88
N SER A 568 23.19 -29.71 -30.80
CA SER A 568 21.90 -30.11 -30.22
C SER A 568 21.23 -31.24 -30.99
N ASN A 569 20.46 -32.06 -30.27
CA ASN A 569 19.53 -33.02 -30.86
C ASN A 569 18.10 -32.47 -30.96
N VAL A 570 17.88 -31.19 -30.59
CA VAL A 570 16.59 -30.50 -30.77
C VAL A 570 16.31 -30.33 -32.27
N ASP A 571 15.05 -30.54 -32.66
CA ASP A 571 14.62 -30.30 -34.04
C ASP A 571 14.94 -28.87 -34.51
N HIS A 572 15.49 -28.77 -35.73
CA HIS A 572 15.97 -27.51 -36.28
C HIS A 572 14.86 -26.47 -36.45
N GLU A 573 13.63 -26.87 -36.72
CA GLU A 573 12.49 -25.96 -36.86
C GLU A 573 12.09 -25.38 -35.50
N ILE A 574 11.95 -26.25 -34.49
CA ILE A 574 11.63 -25.85 -33.11
C ILE A 574 12.74 -24.94 -32.55
N TRP A 575 14.01 -25.29 -32.77
CA TRP A 575 15.14 -24.48 -32.33
C TRP A 575 15.07 -23.05 -32.86
N ASN A 576 14.70 -22.86 -34.13
CA ASN A 576 14.61 -21.52 -34.72
C ASN A 576 13.37 -20.76 -34.21
N LYS A 577 12.26 -21.47 -33.91
CA LYS A 577 11.04 -20.88 -33.36
C LYS A 577 11.19 -20.43 -31.90
N SER A 578 11.99 -21.14 -31.08
CA SER A 578 12.03 -20.95 -29.62
C SER A 578 12.68 -19.65 -29.12
N GLY A 579 13.14 -18.78 -30.03
CA GLY A 579 13.82 -17.53 -29.70
C GLY A 579 15.21 -17.76 -29.08
N SER A 580 16.01 -16.70 -28.93
CA SER A 580 17.38 -16.79 -28.39
C SER A 580 17.58 -15.96 -27.13
N ASP A 581 16.52 -15.29 -26.67
CA ASP A 581 16.51 -14.45 -25.49
C ASP A 581 15.27 -14.72 -24.63
N THR A 582 15.39 -14.38 -23.35
CA THR A 582 14.32 -14.47 -22.35
C THR A 582 13.64 -13.10 -22.15
N ASN A 583 13.67 -12.20 -23.13
CA ASN A 583 13.04 -10.87 -23.00
C ASN A 583 11.56 -10.95 -22.66
N ASN A 584 10.86 -11.99 -23.13
CA ASN A 584 9.46 -12.22 -22.82
C ASN A 584 9.28 -12.59 -21.33
N ALA A 585 10.15 -13.44 -20.78
CA ALA A 585 10.18 -13.74 -19.35
C ALA A 585 10.57 -12.52 -18.52
N GLU A 586 11.63 -11.78 -18.88
CA GLU A 586 12.02 -10.53 -18.22
C GLU A 586 10.88 -9.48 -18.23
N ALA A 587 10.15 -9.38 -19.34
CA ALA A 587 8.99 -8.50 -19.47
C ALA A 587 7.82 -8.98 -18.60
N ALA A 588 7.54 -10.29 -18.57
CA ALA A 588 6.54 -10.89 -17.70
C ALA A 588 6.86 -10.59 -16.22
N HIS A 589 8.12 -10.70 -15.81
CA HIS A 589 8.57 -10.30 -14.48
C HIS A 589 8.34 -8.83 -14.18
N SER A 590 8.68 -7.94 -15.12
CA SER A 590 8.43 -6.50 -14.95
C SER A 590 6.95 -6.21 -14.77
N MET A 591 6.07 -6.93 -15.48
CA MET A 591 4.63 -6.79 -15.39
C MET A 591 4.06 -7.38 -14.09
N ALA A 592 4.46 -8.57 -13.68
CA ALA A 592 4.06 -9.18 -12.41
C ALA A 592 4.46 -8.30 -11.21
N ASN A 593 5.66 -7.70 -11.27
CA ASN A 593 6.15 -6.77 -10.26
C ASN A 593 5.33 -5.47 -10.14
N ARG A 594 4.63 -5.06 -11.20
CA ARG A 594 3.72 -3.89 -11.15
C ARG A 594 2.46 -4.18 -10.32
N GLU A 595 2.11 -5.45 -10.11
CA GLU A 595 1.02 -5.85 -9.20
C GLU A 595 1.41 -5.65 -7.72
N GLY A 596 2.69 -5.46 -7.42
CA GLY A 596 3.21 -5.20 -6.08
C GLY A 596 4.42 -6.05 -5.73
N LYS A 597 5.25 -5.53 -4.82
CA LYS A 597 6.44 -6.19 -4.27
C LYS A 597 6.39 -6.18 -2.74
N GLN A 598 7.12 -7.11 -2.11
CA GLN A 598 7.16 -7.26 -0.65
C GLN A 598 5.76 -7.45 -0.03
N LEU A 599 4.94 -8.25 -0.70
CA LEU A 599 3.58 -8.58 -0.28
C LEU A 599 3.58 -9.65 0.81
N LYS A 600 2.50 -9.74 1.58
CA LYS A 600 2.22 -10.92 2.40
C LYS A 600 1.92 -12.11 1.48
N LEU A 601 2.11 -13.34 1.97
CA LEU A 601 2.02 -14.53 1.14
C LEU A 601 0.63 -14.72 0.52
N LEU A 602 -0.44 -14.64 1.31
CA LEU A 602 -1.81 -14.73 0.80
C LEU A 602 -2.11 -13.66 -0.27
N SER A 603 -1.74 -12.41 0.01
CA SER A 603 -1.95 -11.30 -0.92
C SER A 603 -1.14 -11.47 -2.21
N ALA A 604 0.07 -12.05 -2.14
CA ALA A 604 0.88 -12.37 -3.32
C ALA A 604 0.20 -13.43 -4.19
N ILE A 605 -0.35 -14.49 -3.59
CA ILE A 605 -1.10 -15.55 -4.32
C ILE A 605 -2.35 -14.97 -4.96
N LEU A 606 -3.15 -14.18 -4.24
CA LEU A 606 -4.37 -13.56 -4.77
C LEU A 606 -4.06 -12.63 -5.96
N LYS A 607 -3.00 -11.82 -5.86
CA LYS A 607 -2.56 -10.97 -6.96
C LYS A 607 -1.95 -11.77 -8.11
N GLY A 608 -1.24 -12.87 -7.83
CA GLY A 608 -0.76 -13.84 -8.81
C GLY A 608 -1.92 -14.41 -9.62
N LYS A 609 -2.97 -14.89 -8.95
CA LYS A 609 -4.19 -15.41 -9.58
C LYS A 609 -4.81 -14.41 -10.55
N ARG A 610 -5.00 -13.15 -10.11
CA ARG A 610 -5.59 -12.09 -10.94
C ARG A 610 -4.71 -11.76 -12.15
N TYR A 611 -3.40 -11.71 -11.94
CA TYR A 611 -2.43 -11.49 -13.01
C TYR A 611 -2.49 -12.62 -14.06
N ASP A 612 -2.40 -13.87 -13.61
CA ASP A 612 -2.45 -15.06 -14.45
C ASP A 612 -3.74 -15.14 -15.27
N ALA A 613 -4.88 -14.86 -14.63
CA ALA A 613 -6.18 -14.86 -15.29
C ALA A 613 -6.24 -13.80 -16.40
N ARG A 614 -5.70 -12.61 -16.14
CA ARG A 614 -5.65 -11.52 -17.12
C ARG A 614 -4.69 -11.82 -18.26
N CYS A 615 -3.52 -12.40 -17.98
CA CYS A 615 -2.58 -12.86 -18.99
C CYS A 615 -3.20 -13.94 -19.87
N TYR A 616 -3.87 -14.93 -19.27
CA TYR A 616 -4.56 -15.98 -20.02
C TYR A 616 -5.67 -15.42 -20.91
N THR A 617 -6.53 -14.56 -20.37
CA THR A 617 -7.59 -13.90 -21.14
C THR A 617 -7.02 -13.11 -22.32
N THR A 618 -5.87 -12.45 -22.11
CA THR A 618 -5.17 -11.71 -23.18
C THR A 618 -4.70 -12.64 -24.30
N ILE A 619 -4.14 -13.81 -23.95
CA ILE A 619 -3.71 -14.83 -24.91
C ILE A 619 -4.92 -15.37 -25.68
N GLU A 620 -6.02 -15.68 -24.99
CA GLU A 620 -7.23 -16.21 -25.60
C GLU A 620 -7.86 -15.21 -26.60
N VAL A 621 -7.95 -13.93 -26.22
CA VAL A 621 -8.44 -12.86 -27.09
C VAL A 621 -7.54 -12.69 -28.33
N HIS A 622 -6.22 -12.77 -28.16
CA HIS A 622 -5.28 -12.74 -29.27
C HIS A 622 -5.45 -13.94 -30.20
N ASP A 623 -5.51 -15.15 -29.65
CA ASP A 623 -5.65 -16.39 -30.44
C ASP A 623 -6.98 -16.40 -31.22
N LYS A 624 -8.06 -15.88 -30.65
CA LYS A 624 -9.37 -15.82 -31.28
C LYS A 624 -9.48 -14.75 -32.37
N ASN A 625 -8.88 -13.57 -32.14
CA ASN A 625 -9.11 -12.40 -33.00
C ASN A 625 -7.90 -12.05 -33.89
N GLY A 626 -6.73 -12.64 -33.65
CA GLY A 626 -5.46 -12.27 -34.30
C GLY A 626 -4.94 -10.88 -33.93
N VAL A 627 -5.60 -10.18 -33.00
CA VAL A 627 -5.24 -8.81 -32.60
C VAL A 627 -4.45 -8.85 -31.29
N PRO A 628 -3.17 -8.44 -31.28
CA PRO A 628 -2.36 -8.43 -30.06
C PRO A 628 -2.82 -7.33 -29.11
N TYR A 629 -2.93 -7.66 -27.83
CA TYR A 629 -3.18 -6.69 -26.77
C TYR A 629 -1.95 -5.80 -26.57
N THR A 630 -1.99 -4.59 -27.13
CA THR A 630 -0.91 -3.62 -26.96
C THR A 630 -1.47 -2.25 -26.61
N HIS A 631 -1.12 -1.74 -25.43
CA HIS A 631 -1.32 -0.34 -25.02
C HIS A 631 -0.45 0.67 -25.80
N ARG A 632 0.32 0.19 -26.79
CA ARG A 632 1.23 1.00 -27.59
C ARG A 632 0.92 0.77 -29.04
N ASP A 633 0.81 1.85 -29.79
CA ASP A 633 0.76 1.81 -31.25
C ASP A 633 2.02 1.11 -31.78
N LYS A 634 1.83 -0.09 -32.33
CA LYS A 634 2.86 -0.90 -32.99
C LYS A 634 2.71 -0.90 -34.51
N SER A 635 1.98 0.06 -35.08
CA SER A 635 1.94 0.28 -36.53
C SER A 635 3.37 0.43 -37.07
N ASP A 636 3.57 0.05 -38.33
CA ASP A 636 4.88 0.17 -38.97
C ASP A 636 5.37 1.62 -38.96
N VAL A 637 4.44 2.58 -39.05
CA VAL A 637 4.69 4.02 -38.90
C VAL A 637 5.27 4.33 -37.52
N LYS A 638 4.65 3.86 -36.43
CA LYS A 638 5.16 4.12 -35.07
C LYS A 638 6.46 3.39 -34.79
N ARG A 639 6.63 2.17 -35.32
CA ARG A 639 7.92 1.45 -35.24
C ARG A 639 9.03 2.19 -35.96
N LEU A 640 8.75 2.73 -37.15
CA LEU A 640 9.69 3.52 -37.93
C LEU A 640 10.03 4.84 -37.21
N GLN A 641 9.03 5.56 -36.68
CA GLN A 641 9.26 6.73 -35.83
C GLN A 641 10.16 6.42 -34.64
N ASN A 642 9.87 5.36 -33.88
CA ASN A 642 10.70 4.96 -32.72
C ASN A 642 12.11 4.51 -33.14
N SER A 643 12.27 3.95 -34.34
CA SER A 643 13.58 3.62 -34.92
C SER A 643 14.38 4.88 -35.27
N ILE A 644 13.72 5.86 -35.88
CA ILE A 644 14.31 7.17 -36.20
C ILE A 644 14.75 7.86 -34.90
N VAL A 645 13.86 8.02 -33.91
CA VAL A 645 14.17 8.65 -32.61
C VAL A 645 15.36 7.95 -31.92
N ARG A 646 15.39 6.61 -31.89
CA ARG A 646 16.52 5.86 -31.32
C ARG A 646 17.83 6.10 -32.07
N LYS A 647 17.81 6.20 -33.40
CA LYS A 647 18.98 6.57 -34.21
C LYS A 647 19.45 7.99 -33.86
N THR A 648 18.54 8.96 -33.76
CA THR A 648 18.87 10.35 -33.43
C THR A 648 19.49 10.47 -32.03
N SER A 649 18.94 9.77 -31.03
CA SER A 649 19.49 9.75 -29.66
C SER A 649 20.86 9.06 -29.57
N ARG A 650 21.12 8.01 -30.37
CA ARG A 650 22.46 7.40 -30.46
C ARG A 650 23.49 8.36 -31.07
N ILE A 651 23.09 9.10 -32.10
CA ILE A 651 23.94 10.12 -32.74
C ILE A 651 24.24 11.26 -31.76
N GLN A 652 23.26 11.70 -30.96
CA GLN A 652 23.47 12.68 -29.90
C GLN A 652 24.39 12.18 -28.78
N LYS A 653 24.22 10.94 -28.28
CA LYS A 653 25.14 10.35 -27.29
C LYS A 653 26.57 10.22 -27.81
N ASN A 654 26.75 9.89 -29.08
CA ASN A 654 28.08 9.85 -29.70
C ASN A 654 28.70 11.25 -29.88
N LYS A 655 27.89 12.30 -30.09
CA LYS A 655 28.36 13.70 -30.08
C LYS A 655 28.77 14.20 -28.69
N VAL A 656 28.04 13.81 -27.64
CA VAL A 656 28.38 14.16 -26.24
C VAL A 656 29.70 13.52 -25.80
N SER A 657 29.98 12.27 -26.23
CA SER A 657 31.25 11.60 -25.94
C SER A 657 32.48 12.19 -26.66
N LEU A 658 32.30 13.06 -27.66
CA LEU A 658 33.38 13.75 -28.37
C LEU A 658 33.79 15.08 -27.72
N ASN A 659 32.95 15.67 -26.88
CA ASN A 659 33.24 16.95 -26.22
C ASN A 659 34.04 16.82 -24.91
N ASP A 660 34.21 15.61 -24.35
CA ASP A 660 34.95 15.38 -23.09
C ASP A 660 36.46 15.15 -23.24
N LYS A 661 37.08 15.58 -24.35
CA LYS A 661 38.53 15.44 -24.54
C LYS A 661 39.22 16.70 -25.05
N LEU A 662 39.44 17.65 -24.13
CA LEU A 662 40.61 18.55 -24.16
C LEU A 662 41.23 18.63 -22.75
N PRO A 663 42.39 17.98 -22.49
CA PRO A 663 43.07 18.04 -21.20
C PRO A 663 44.45 18.74 -21.30
N LYS A 664 44.89 19.40 -20.20
CA LYS A 664 46.27 19.45 -19.62
C LYS A 664 46.43 20.65 -18.66
N SER A 665 47.23 20.63 -17.57
CA SER A 665 48.16 19.62 -17.06
C SER A 665 48.87 20.06 -15.76
N SER A 666 49.20 19.10 -14.90
CA SER A 666 50.59 18.84 -14.43
C SER A 666 50.71 17.35 -14.06
N LYS A 667 51.41 16.56 -14.90
CA LYS A 667 52.74 15.92 -14.67
C LYS A 667 52.67 14.68 -13.74
N LYS A 668 53.19 13.49 -14.08
CA LYS A 668 54.18 13.01 -15.07
C LYS A 668 54.05 11.48 -15.13
N ARG A 669 53.90 10.87 -16.32
CA ARG A 669 54.94 10.19 -17.17
C ARG A 669 55.36 8.80 -16.63
N LYS A 670 55.54 7.73 -17.42
CA LYS A 670 56.16 7.54 -18.75
C LYS A 670 55.60 6.25 -19.42
N LEU A 671 55.17 6.29 -20.70
CA LEU A 671 55.88 5.85 -21.94
C LEU A 671 55.87 4.31 -22.10
N SER A 672 55.57 3.63 -23.22
CA SER A 672 55.41 3.92 -24.67
C SER A 672 55.36 2.53 -25.40
N PRO A 673 55.37 2.37 -26.74
CA PRO A 673 54.51 2.96 -27.78
C PRO A 673 54.10 1.98 -28.93
N SER A 674 53.12 2.44 -29.74
CA SER A 674 53.05 2.43 -31.23
C SER A 674 53.49 1.24 -32.09
N ASN A 675 52.65 0.88 -33.08
CA ASN A 675 52.85 1.09 -34.54
C ASN A 675 51.89 0.16 -35.31
N SER A 676 51.04 0.55 -36.25
CA SER A 676 51.05 1.48 -37.40
C SER A 676 50.76 0.65 -38.67
N ARG A 677 49.85 1.18 -39.51
CA ARG A 677 49.93 1.29 -40.98
C ARG A 677 48.57 1.09 -41.67
N THR A 678 47.91 2.22 -41.94
CA THR A 678 47.27 2.48 -43.24
C THR A 678 48.34 2.64 -44.34
N PRO A 679 48.00 2.45 -45.63
CA PRO A 679 47.96 3.63 -46.52
C PRO A 679 46.88 3.58 -47.65
N ILE A 680 46.11 4.66 -47.89
CA ILE A 680 46.33 5.77 -48.86
C ILE A 680 45.38 5.61 -50.08
N ARG A 681 44.57 6.59 -50.53
CA ARG A 681 44.84 7.86 -51.27
C ARG A 681 43.44 8.48 -51.55
N SER A 682 43.13 9.76 -51.74
CA SER A 682 43.79 11.08 -51.77
C SER A 682 42.64 12.10 -51.99
N LYS A 683 42.58 13.22 -51.26
CA LYS A 683 42.62 14.64 -51.73
C LYS A 683 41.76 14.95 -52.98
N GLU A 684 40.94 15.99 -53.04
CA GLU A 684 41.26 17.38 -52.67
C GLU A 684 39.98 18.26 -52.60
N ASN A 685 40.09 19.37 -51.88
CA ASN A 685 39.04 20.35 -51.61
C ASN A 685 38.72 21.23 -52.83
N HIS A 686 37.46 21.71 -52.90
CA HIS A 686 37.15 23.05 -53.39
C HIS A 686 35.94 23.62 -52.64
N GLU A 687 36.12 24.79 -52.03
CA GLU A 687 35.08 25.61 -51.41
C GLU A 687 34.11 26.17 -52.46
N ARG A 688 32.81 26.35 -52.16
CA ARG A 688 32.23 27.60 -51.59
C ARG A 688 30.74 27.80 -51.95
N ALA A 689 29.98 28.30 -50.95
CA ALA A 689 28.69 29.03 -50.99
C ALA A 689 27.44 28.17 -51.34
N GLU A 690 26.29 28.25 -50.65
CA GLU A 690 25.59 29.32 -49.90
C GLU A 690 24.84 28.68 -48.70
N ASN A 691 24.97 29.17 -47.47
CA ASN A 691 24.26 30.27 -46.77
C ASN A 691 22.79 30.00 -46.33
N ILE A 692 22.64 29.89 -45.00
CA ILE A 692 21.68 30.58 -44.10
C ILE A 692 20.17 30.27 -44.27
N LEU A 693 19.60 29.58 -43.26
CA LEU A 693 18.23 29.80 -42.79
C LEU A 693 18.29 30.20 -41.30
N SER A 694 17.55 31.25 -40.96
CA SER A 694 17.65 32.04 -39.72
C SER A 694 17.00 31.38 -38.50
N ASP A 695 17.54 31.65 -37.32
CA ASP A 695 17.09 31.22 -35.97
C ASP A 695 15.60 31.49 -35.64
N ASN A 696 14.87 32.28 -36.44
CA ASN A 696 13.45 32.58 -36.23
C ASN A 696 12.49 31.44 -36.63
N GLU A 697 12.92 30.49 -37.49
CA GLU A 697 12.07 29.37 -37.93
C GLU A 697 12.04 28.20 -36.92
N GLU A 698 13.11 27.97 -36.15
CA GLU A 698 13.14 26.96 -35.09
C GLU A 698 12.23 27.32 -33.91
N GLU A 699 12.08 28.62 -33.60
CA GLU A 699 11.23 29.09 -32.51
C GLU A 699 9.74 29.04 -32.87
N THR A 700 9.40 29.28 -34.15
CA THR A 700 8.02 29.15 -34.65
C THR A 700 7.61 27.68 -34.75
N PHE A 701 8.49 26.79 -35.22
CA PHE A 701 8.24 25.35 -35.26
C PHE A 701 8.06 24.73 -33.87
N SER A 702 8.84 25.18 -32.88
CA SER A 702 8.70 24.74 -31.49
C SER A 702 7.40 25.21 -30.83
N LYS A 703 6.95 26.44 -31.12
CA LYS A 703 5.65 26.96 -30.65
C LYS A 703 4.48 26.22 -31.29
N GLU A 704 4.60 25.82 -32.56
CA GLU A 704 3.58 25.06 -33.28
C GLU A 704 3.45 23.60 -32.79
N ILE A 705 4.57 22.96 -32.44
CA ILE A 705 4.58 21.64 -31.78
C ILE A 705 3.94 21.72 -30.39
N HIS A 706 4.26 22.76 -29.61
CA HIS A 706 3.67 22.93 -28.28
C HIS A 706 2.15 23.14 -28.34
N LYS A 707 1.67 23.93 -29.31
CA LYS A 707 0.23 24.11 -29.56
C LYS A 707 -0.48 22.82 -29.94
N LYS A 708 0.10 22.00 -30.83
CA LYS A 708 -0.46 20.69 -31.21
C LYS A 708 -0.49 19.70 -30.04
N ASN A 709 0.52 19.71 -29.17
CA ASN A 709 0.52 18.87 -27.97
C ASN A 709 -0.57 19.29 -26.98
N LEU A 710 -0.80 20.59 -26.82
CA LEU A 710 -1.88 21.11 -25.97
C LEU A 710 -3.28 20.75 -26.53
N GLU A 711 -3.46 20.82 -27.86
CA GLU A 711 -4.70 20.37 -28.52
C GLU A 711 -4.95 18.87 -28.37
N LEU A 712 -3.89 18.05 -28.36
CA LEU A 712 -3.98 16.61 -28.10
C LEU A 712 -4.36 16.31 -26.64
N GLU A 713 -3.77 17.01 -25.67
CA GLU A 713 -4.14 16.87 -24.25
C GLU A 713 -5.59 17.28 -24.00
N LEU A 714 -6.09 18.31 -24.68
CA LEU A 714 -7.49 18.72 -24.59
C LEU A 714 -8.44 17.67 -25.18
N LYS A 715 -8.09 17.07 -26.33
CA LYS A 715 -8.87 15.97 -26.92
C LYS A 715 -8.87 14.72 -26.04
N GLU A 716 -7.76 14.40 -25.39
CA GLU A 716 -7.68 13.27 -24.46
C GLU A 716 -8.57 13.49 -23.23
N LYS A 717 -8.59 14.71 -22.68
CA LYS A 717 -9.52 15.09 -21.60
C LYS A 717 -10.99 15.02 -22.03
N GLU A 718 -11.30 15.42 -23.27
CA GLU A 718 -12.66 15.34 -23.82
C GLU A 718 -13.13 13.89 -24.01
N ILE A 719 -12.23 12.99 -24.44
CA ILE A 719 -12.52 11.55 -24.53
C ILE A 719 -12.77 10.96 -23.14
N ILE A 720 -11.95 11.30 -22.15
CA ILE A 720 -12.14 10.84 -20.76
C ILE A 720 -13.47 11.32 -20.17
N LEU A 721 -13.88 12.56 -20.49
CA LEU A 721 -15.18 13.11 -20.10
C LEU A 721 -16.34 12.35 -20.76
N ARG A 722 -16.26 12.08 -22.07
CA ARG A 722 -17.26 11.24 -22.76
C ARG A 722 -17.34 9.82 -22.23
N GLU A 723 -16.21 9.19 -21.89
CA GLU A 723 -16.21 7.86 -21.27
C GLU A 723 -16.90 7.86 -19.90
N ARG A 724 -16.74 8.94 -19.11
CA ARG A 724 -17.44 9.12 -17.83
C ARG A 724 -18.94 9.34 -18.03
N GLU A 725 -19.33 10.16 -19.01
CA GLU A 725 -20.75 10.36 -19.36
C GLU A 725 -21.42 9.07 -19.83
N ILE A 726 -20.74 8.27 -20.66
CA ILE A 726 -21.26 6.97 -21.11
C ILE A 726 -21.43 6.03 -19.91
N LYS A 727 -20.44 5.97 -19.00
CA LYS A 727 -20.56 5.16 -17.78
C LYS A 727 -21.71 5.61 -16.88
N ALA A 728 -21.90 6.93 -16.73
CA ALA A 728 -23.02 7.47 -15.96
C ALA A 728 -24.38 7.10 -16.59
N ARG A 729 -24.51 7.19 -17.92
CA ARG A 729 -25.73 6.80 -18.65
C ARG A 729 -26.01 5.30 -18.57
N VAL A 730 -24.98 4.45 -18.59
CA VAL A 730 -25.13 3.00 -18.40
C VAL A 730 -25.61 2.70 -16.98
N ALA A 731 -25.01 3.32 -15.95
CA ALA A 731 -25.44 3.15 -14.57
C ALA A 731 -26.88 3.64 -14.34
N GLU A 732 -27.28 4.75 -14.96
CA GLU A 732 -28.65 5.26 -14.90
C GLU A 732 -29.65 4.30 -15.58
N ALA A 733 -29.29 3.73 -16.73
CA ALA A 733 -30.12 2.75 -17.41
C ALA A 733 -30.28 1.45 -16.60
N GLU A 734 -29.21 0.99 -15.95
CA GLU A 734 -29.25 -0.17 -15.03
C GLU A 734 -30.12 0.11 -13.80
N ALA A 735 -30.06 1.32 -13.24
CA ALA A 735 -30.90 1.74 -12.13
C ALA A 735 -32.40 1.74 -12.51
N ARG A 736 -32.76 2.34 -13.66
CA ARG A 736 -34.14 2.31 -14.16
C ARG A 736 -34.65 0.91 -14.45
N MET A 737 -33.79 0.00 -14.94
CA MET A 737 -34.15 -1.41 -15.11
C MET A 737 -34.41 -2.12 -13.79
N MET A 738 -33.65 -1.80 -12.73
CA MET A 738 -33.89 -2.36 -11.40
C MET A 738 -35.18 -1.83 -10.78
N GLU A 739 -35.47 -0.54 -10.95
CA GLU A 739 -36.68 0.10 -10.46
C GLU A 739 -37.94 -0.46 -11.15
N ALA A 740 -37.93 -0.58 -12.48
CA ALA A 740 -39.02 -1.20 -13.23
C ALA A 740 -39.26 -2.67 -12.86
N LYS A 741 -38.19 -3.41 -12.52
CA LYS A 741 -38.32 -4.79 -12.02
C LYS A 741 -38.93 -4.85 -10.63
N ALA A 742 -38.59 -3.91 -9.74
CA ALA A 742 -39.16 -3.83 -8.40
C ALA A 742 -40.65 -3.49 -8.46
N GLU A 743 -41.02 -2.52 -9.31
CA GLU A 743 -42.40 -2.08 -9.50
C GLU A 743 -43.29 -3.18 -10.11
N ALA A 744 -42.77 -3.94 -11.09
CA ALA A 744 -43.45 -5.12 -11.63
C ALA A 744 -43.70 -6.21 -10.56
N LEU A 745 -42.74 -6.42 -9.67
CA LEU A 745 -42.85 -7.38 -8.56
C LEU A 745 -43.86 -6.93 -7.50
N GLU A 746 -43.98 -5.63 -7.28
CA GLU A 746 -44.95 -5.04 -6.36
C GLU A 746 -46.37 -5.14 -6.90
N ILE A 747 -46.57 -4.88 -8.19
CA ILE A 747 -47.85 -5.08 -8.89
C ILE A 747 -48.26 -6.57 -8.87
N GLU A 748 -47.32 -7.49 -9.13
CA GLU A 748 -47.60 -8.94 -9.08
C GLU A 748 -48.00 -9.38 -7.65
N ASN A 749 -47.38 -8.80 -6.63
CA ASN A 749 -47.73 -9.07 -5.23
C ASN A 749 -49.07 -8.46 -4.81
N GLN A 750 -49.46 -7.31 -5.39
CA GLN A 750 -50.77 -6.71 -5.16
C GLN A 750 -51.89 -7.48 -5.87
N GLN A 751 -51.64 -8.09 -7.04
CA GLN A 751 -52.61 -8.95 -7.73
C GLN A 751 -52.80 -10.34 -7.08
N LYS A 752 -51.87 -10.74 -6.19
CA LYS A 752 -51.95 -11.99 -5.41
C LYS A 752 -52.55 -11.79 -4.01
N ARG A 753 -52.91 -10.56 -3.63
CA ARG A 753 -53.70 -10.23 -2.43
C ARG A 753 -55.14 -9.99 -2.84
#